data_AF-W8YE44-F1
#
_entry.id   AF-W8YE44-F1
#
_cell.length_a   1.000
_cell.length_b   1.000
_cell.length_c   1.000
_cell.angle_alpha   90.00
_cell.angle_beta   90.00
_cell.angle_gamma   90.00
#
_symmetry.space_group_name_H-M   'P 1'
#
loop_
_entity.id
_entity.type
_entity.pdbx_description
1 polymer ?
#
loop_
_entity_poly.entity_id
_entity_poly.type
_entity_poly.pdbx_seq_one_letter_code
_entity_poly.pdbx_strand_id
1 'polypeptide(L)'
;NITTTNYKIRFRIATNTDNETLTISIPNLLSPTTIPLPNTSTMTNEFNDPDTAHAVGPKGEVNSQYVLVDGPAITIPSGSIELNIEVNSDDPIYLDRIEFIPIPNQIKFKRINIKGDQVYEIWKDNDYYSSYLSGTVISIINPAYDNPTVTFEYFDGETSLGTTSKTFNQPEFYGIPKWNGKKFNRVTVTTSNFTYSATSTLVFDSLTINDITSKPSQFTAPEDLEKITNQANQLFTSSSQTELANTVTDYRIDQVVLKVNALSDDKFGVEKKALRKLVNQAKQLSKARNVLVGGNFEKGHKWVLGRKATMVANHDLFKGDHLLLPPPTLYPSYAYQKIDESKLQSNTRYTVSGFIAQSEHVEVVVSRYGKEVHDMLDVPYEEALPISSDESPNCCKPAACQCQSCDGSKRDSHFFSYSIDVGSVQSDVNLGIELGLRITKPNGFAKISNLEIKEDRPLTEKEIKKVQRKEQKWKKAFDQEQTEVTARLQPTLDQINALYQNEDWNGSLHPHVTYQDLSAVVVPTLPKQRHWFMEDRKGEHSGLTQQFQQALDRAFQQIEEQNLIHNGSFTNGLTDWTVTGDAQLTIFDEDPVLELAHWDASVSQTIEIMDFEEETEYKLRVRGKGKGTVTVQHGEEELETMTFNTTSFTTQEQTFYFEGKTVDVHVQSENNTFLVDSVELIEVVEE
;
A
#
# COMPACT_ATOMS: atom_id res chain seq x y z
N ASN A 1 -27.41 -7.29 -14.84
CA ASN A 1 -27.68 -6.38 -13.71
C ASN A 1 -27.58 -7.16 -12.41
N ILE A 2 -26.82 -6.68 -11.42
CA ILE A 2 -26.38 -7.49 -10.25
C ILE A 2 -27.43 -7.50 -9.15
N THR A 3 -28.03 -6.35 -8.84
CA THR A 3 -29.15 -6.20 -7.89
C THR A 3 -30.30 -5.47 -8.57
N THR A 4 -31.54 -5.68 -8.12
CA THR A 4 -32.65 -4.86 -8.59
C THR A 4 -32.36 -3.40 -8.25
N THR A 5 -32.05 -2.61 -9.27
CA THR A 5 -31.51 -1.25 -9.12
C THR A 5 -32.19 -0.34 -10.12
N ASN A 6 -32.50 0.87 -9.68
CA ASN A 6 -33.01 1.90 -10.54
C ASN A 6 -31.84 2.52 -11.30
N TYR A 7 -31.91 2.47 -12.62
CA TYR A 7 -30.93 3.05 -13.52
C TYR A 7 -31.58 4.15 -14.34
N LYS A 8 -30.80 5.19 -14.62
CA LYS A 8 -31.02 6.04 -15.77
C LYS A 8 -30.17 5.49 -16.91
N ILE A 9 -30.79 5.18 -18.05
CA ILE A 9 -30.04 4.77 -19.25
C ILE A 9 -29.54 6.03 -19.95
N ARG A 10 -28.25 6.10 -20.26
CA ARG A 10 -27.64 7.21 -20.99
C ARG A 10 -26.84 6.68 -22.17
N PHE A 11 -26.86 7.41 -23.27
CA PHE A 11 -26.17 7.06 -24.52
C PHE A 11 -25.13 8.12 -24.84
N ARG A 12 -23.93 7.70 -25.23
CA ARG A 12 -22.93 8.58 -25.84
C ARG A 12 -22.96 8.34 -27.35
N ILE A 13 -23.44 9.34 -28.09
CA ILE A 13 -23.75 9.20 -29.52
C ILE A 13 -23.27 10.38 -30.36
N ALA A 14 -23.12 10.14 -31.66
CA ALA A 14 -22.92 11.17 -32.69
C ALA A 14 -23.83 10.91 -33.91
N THR A 15 -24.35 12.00 -34.47
CA THR A 15 -25.40 12.07 -35.51
C THR A 15 -25.09 13.24 -36.46
N ASN A 16 -25.66 13.22 -37.68
CA ASN A 16 -25.41 14.26 -38.69
C ASN A 16 -26.64 15.12 -39.02
N THR A 17 -27.82 14.74 -38.53
CA THR A 17 -29.07 15.49 -38.75
C THR A 17 -29.92 15.57 -37.48
N ASP A 18 -30.85 16.54 -37.43
CA ASP A 18 -31.72 16.80 -36.27
C ASP A 18 -32.96 15.88 -36.21
N ASN A 19 -33.11 14.98 -37.18
CA ASN A 19 -34.30 14.14 -37.35
C ASN A 19 -34.08 12.69 -36.90
N GLU A 20 -32.90 12.36 -36.38
CA GLU A 20 -32.55 11.00 -36.00
C GLU A 20 -33.20 10.62 -34.67
N THR A 21 -33.71 9.39 -34.59
CA THR A 21 -34.31 8.88 -33.36
C THR A 21 -33.79 7.49 -33.04
N LEU A 22 -33.59 7.25 -31.74
CA LEU A 22 -33.23 5.95 -31.19
C LEU A 22 -34.44 5.38 -30.46
N THR A 23 -34.95 4.23 -30.88
CA THR A 23 -35.99 3.53 -30.13
C THR A 23 -35.37 2.46 -29.28
N ILE A 24 -35.68 2.46 -27.98
CA ILE A 24 -35.20 1.45 -27.05
C ILE A 24 -36.37 0.69 -26.42
N SER A 25 -36.18 -0.60 -26.19
CA SER A 25 -37.11 -1.40 -25.40
C SER A 25 -36.38 -2.47 -24.60
N ILE A 26 -36.99 -2.88 -23.49
CA ILE A 26 -36.53 -4.00 -22.68
C ILE A 26 -37.76 -4.89 -22.49
N PRO A 27 -37.79 -6.12 -23.05
CA PRO A 27 -38.95 -6.98 -22.95
C PRO A 27 -39.46 -7.11 -21.51
N ASN A 28 -40.76 -6.90 -21.30
CA ASN A 28 -41.44 -6.94 -20.00
C ASN A 28 -41.03 -5.86 -18.97
N LEU A 29 -40.09 -4.95 -19.28
CA LEU A 29 -39.59 -3.94 -18.35
C LEU A 29 -39.71 -2.50 -18.88
N LEU A 30 -39.52 -2.30 -20.20
CA LEU A 30 -39.65 -1.02 -20.87
C LEU A 30 -40.33 -1.20 -22.23
N SER A 31 -41.53 -0.64 -22.40
CA SER A 31 -42.18 -0.55 -23.70
C SER A 31 -41.35 0.30 -24.68
N PRO A 32 -41.41 0.04 -26.00
CA PRO A 32 -40.67 0.81 -27.00
C PRO A 32 -40.81 2.32 -26.80
N THR A 33 -39.68 2.96 -26.53
CA THR A 33 -39.59 4.39 -26.22
C THR A 33 -38.62 5.04 -27.19
N THR A 34 -39.11 6.02 -27.95
CA THR A 34 -38.32 6.76 -28.94
C THR A 34 -37.67 7.99 -28.31
N ILE A 35 -36.35 8.11 -28.49
CA ILE A 35 -35.50 9.18 -27.97
C ILE A 35 -35.06 10.04 -29.16
N PRO A 36 -35.36 11.35 -29.17
CA PRO A 36 -34.85 12.25 -30.20
C PRO A 36 -33.35 12.50 -29.99
N LEU A 37 -32.58 12.49 -31.08
CA LEU A 37 -31.14 12.71 -31.04
C LEU A 37 -30.82 14.10 -31.63
N PRO A 38 -29.96 14.90 -30.98
CA PRO A 38 -29.58 16.21 -31.49
C PRO A 38 -28.62 16.06 -32.67
N ASN A 39 -28.56 17.00 -33.64
CA ASN A 39 -27.51 16.99 -34.65
C ASN A 39 -26.16 17.39 -34.05
N THR A 40 -25.27 16.42 -33.86
CA THR A 40 -23.97 16.69 -33.25
C THR A 40 -22.96 17.36 -34.20
N SER A 41 -23.23 17.37 -35.51
CA SER A 41 -22.34 17.99 -36.50
C SER A 41 -22.37 19.53 -36.49
N THR A 42 -23.39 20.13 -35.85
CA THR A 42 -23.58 21.59 -35.77
C THR A 42 -23.19 22.19 -34.41
N MET A 43 -22.78 21.36 -33.44
CA MET A 43 -22.43 21.83 -32.09
C MET A 43 -21.02 22.43 -32.08
N THR A 44 -20.90 23.68 -31.62
CA THR A 44 -19.62 24.42 -31.54
C THR A 44 -18.98 24.33 -30.15
N ASN A 45 -17.65 24.31 -30.10
CA ASN A 45 -16.82 24.19 -28.89
C ASN A 45 -17.10 25.32 -27.87
N GLU A 46 -17.91 25.05 -26.84
CA GLU A 46 -17.99 25.91 -25.63
C GLU A 46 -17.57 25.22 -24.32
N PHE A 47 -17.13 23.95 -24.35
CA PHE A 47 -16.68 23.25 -23.14
C PHE A 47 -15.15 23.13 -23.07
N ASN A 48 -14.52 24.00 -22.27
CA ASN A 48 -13.13 23.87 -21.81
C ASN A 48 -13.06 22.91 -20.61
N ASP A 49 -13.13 21.60 -20.84
CA ASP A 49 -12.90 20.56 -19.83
C ASP A 49 -11.65 19.73 -20.22
N PRO A 50 -10.64 19.53 -19.34
CA PRO A 50 -9.39 18.85 -19.69
C PRO A 50 -9.52 17.35 -20.01
N ASP A 51 -10.68 16.73 -19.77
CA ASP A 51 -10.91 15.29 -20.01
C ASP A 51 -11.40 14.93 -21.42
N THR A 52 -11.60 15.91 -22.32
CA THR A 52 -11.96 15.62 -23.72
C THR A 52 -10.71 15.30 -24.55
N ALA A 53 -10.18 14.09 -24.40
CA ALA A 53 -9.27 13.51 -25.36
C ALA A 53 -9.93 13.50 -26.76
N HIS A 54 -9.19 13.97 -27.77
CA HIS A 54 -9.58 14.02 -29.18
C HIS A 54 -10.22 12.70 -29.64
N ALA A 55 -11.54 12.70 -29.86
CA ALA A 55 -12.27 11.58 -30.44
C ALA A 55 -12.52 11.88 -31.93
N VAL A 56 -12.18 10.93 -32.80
CA VAL A 56 -12.37 11.04 -34.25
C VAL A 56 -13.85 10.88 -34.57
N GLY A 57 -14.41 11.88 -35.27
CA GLY A 57 -15.79 11.90 -35.72
C GLY A 57 -16.09 10.98 -36.91
N PRO A 58 -17.37 10.82 -37.29
CA PRO A 58 -17.84 9.74 -38.15
C PRO A 58 -17.46 9.82 -39.64
N LYS A 59 -16.56 10.74 -40.02
CA LYS A 59 -15.98 10.83 -41.37
C LYS A 59 -14.47 11.10 -41.38
N GLY A 60 -13.78 10.96 -40.24
CA GLY A 60 -12.38 11.40 -40.15
C GLY A 60 -12.20 12.91 -40.19
N GLU A 61 -13.29 13.69 -40.08
CA GLU A 61 -13.23 15.13 -39.88
C GLU A 61 -13.05 15.46 -38.39
N VAL A 62 -12.21 16.45 -38.14
CA VAL A 62 -11.60 16.75 -36.83
C VAL A 62 -12.59 17.38 -35.82
N ASN A 63 -13.88 17.53 -36.16
CA ASN A 63 -14.80 18.41 -35.42
C ASN A 63 -16.19 17.83 -35.05
N SER A 64 -16.49 16.54 -35.22
CA SER A 64 -17.79 15.99 -34.74
C SER A 64 -17.70 15.54 -33.28
N GLN A 65 -18.62 16.02 -32.44
CA GLN A 65 -18.61 15.77 -30.99
C GLN A 65 -19.58 14.65 -30.61
N TYR A 66 -19.15 13.71 -29.77
CA TYR A 66 -20.07 12.80 -29.10
C TYR A 66 -20.80 13.54 -27.98
N VAL A 67 -22.13 13.45 -27.96
CA VAL A 67 -22.96 14.02 -26.89
C VAL A 67 -23.58 12.93 -26.04
N LEU A 68 -23.86 13.30 -24.80
CA LEU A 68 -24.61 12.44 -23.88
C LEU A 68 -26.10 12.73 -24.02
N VAL A 69 -26.86 11.73 -24.44
CA VAL A 69 -28.33 11.79 -24.50
C VAL A 69 -28.91 10.89 -23.42
N ASP A 70 -29.75 11.50 -22.59
CA ASP A 70 -30.42 10.83 -21.48
C ASP A 70 -31.69 10.12 -21.95
N GLY A 71 -31.79 8.82 -21.65
CA GLY A 71 -32.97 8.00 -21.87
C GLY A 71 -33.88 7.87 -20.64
N PRO A 72 -34.91 7.00 -20.71
CA PRO A 72 -35.83 6.75 -19.62
C PRO A 72 -35.15 6.11 -18.40
N ALA A 73 -35.71 6.39 -17.22
CA ALA A 73 -35.34 5.70 -15.99
C ALA A 73 -36.09 4.37 -15.88
N ILE A 74 -35.40 3.33 -15.41
CA ILE A 74 -35.95 1.99 -15.32
C ILE A 74 -35.43 1.26 -14.09
N THR A 75 -36.33 0.54 -13.41
CA THR A 75 -35.95 -0.47 -12.44
C THR A 75 -35.56 -1.73 -13.20
N ILE A 76 -34.28 -2.07 -13.18
CA ILE A 76 -33.79 -3.29 -13.80
C ILE A 76 -33.74 -4.33 -12.68
N PRO A 77 -34.41 -5.48 -12.80
CA PRO A 77 -34.27 -6.56 -11.82
C PRO A 77 -32.86 -7.16 -11.87
N SER A 78 -32.45 -7.85 -10.81
CA SER A 78 -31.24 -8.67 -10.88
C SER A 78 -31.38 -9.75 -11.96
N GLY A 79 -30.35 -9.93 -12.77
CA GLY A 79 -30.32 -10.91 -13.86
C GLY A 79 -29.90 -10.32 -15.21
N SER A 80 -30.01 -11.16 -16.23
CA SER A 80 -29.78 -10.77 -17.62
C SER A 80 -30.98 -10.00 -18.13
N ILE A 81 -30.71 -8.87 -18.78
CA ILE A 81 -31.71 -8.13 -19.53
C ILE A 81 -31.29 -8.04 -20.98
N GLU A 82 -32.28 -8.09 -21.85
CA GLU A 82 -32.10 -7.83 -23.27
C GLU A 82 -32.53 -6.40 -23.55
N LEU A 83 -31.58 -5.55 -23.90
CA LEU A 83 -31.85 -4.19 -24.37
C LEU A 83 -31.93 -4.22 -25.89
N ASN A 84 -33.12 -4.01 -26.42
CA ASN A 84 -33.34 -3.86 -27.85
C ASN A 84 -33.17 -2.40 -28.23
N ILE A 85 -32.34 -2.15 -29.24
CA ILE A 85 -32.07 -0.83 -29.78
C ILE A 85 -32.42 -0.88 -31.26
N GLU A 86 -33.34 -0.02 -31.67
CA GLU A 86 -33.78 0.12 -33.05
C GLU A 86 -33.48 1.54 -33.51
N VAL A 87 -32.74 1.65 -34.61
CA VAL A 87 -32.41 2.91 -35.26
C VAL A 87 -33.40 3.14 -36.38
N ASN A 88 -34.22 4.19 -36.24
CA ASN A 88 -35.18 4.61 -37.27
C ASN A 88 -34.61 5.82 -38.00
N SER A 89 -33.53 5.61 -38.75
CA SER A 89 -32.81 6.66 -39.48
C SER A 89 -32.26 6.13 -40.81
N ASP A 90 -32.37 6.94 -41.86
CA ASP A 90 -31.70 6.70 -43.14
C ASP A 90 -30.21 7.11 -43.10
N ASP A 91 -29.83 7.94 -42.11
CA ASP A 91 -28.45 8.39 -41.88
C ASP A 91 -27.75 7.59 -40.76
N PRO A 92 -26.42 7.39 -40.83
CA PRO A 92 -25.70 6.58 -39.84
C PRO A 92 -25.61 7.25 -38.47
N ILE A 93 -26.03 6.52 -37.42
CA ILE A 93 -25.84 6.86 -36.01
C ILE A 93 -24.61 6.15 -35.47
N TYR A 94 -23.75 6.86 -34.75
CA TYR A 94 -22.56 6.30 -34.12
C TYR A 94 -22.76 6.24 -32.60
N LEU A 95 -22.82 5.01 -32.07
CA LEU A 95 -22.97 4.73 -30.65
C LEU A 95 -21.60 4.31 -30.07
N ASP A 96 -21.08 5.11 -29.13
CA ASP A 96 -19.81 4.83 -28.45
C ASP A 96 -20.03 4.01 -27.17
N ARG A 97 -20.93 4.47 -26.30
CA ARG A 97 -21.18 3.84 -25.00
C ARG A 97 -22.64 3.93 -24.59
N ILE A 98 -23.12 2.89 -23.92
CA ILE A 98 -24.36 2.87 -23.17
C ILE A 98 -24.01 2.78 -21.68
N GLU A 99 -24.58 3.67 -20.88
CA GLU A 99 -24.37 3.73 -19.44
C GLU A 99 -25.67 3.43 -18.72
N PHE A 100 -25.61 2.52 -17.76
CA PHE A 100 -26.65 2.34 -16.75
C PHE A 100 -26.18 3.08 -15.50
N ILE A 101 -26.63 4.32 -15.33
CA ILE A 101 -26.21 5.17 -14.20
C ILE A 101 -27.11 4.85 -13.02
N PRO A 102 -26.58 4.29 -11.91
CA PRO A 102 -27.37 4.06 -10.70
C PRO A 102 -27.95 5.38 -10.19
N ILE A 103 -29.24 5.41 -9.88
CA ILE A 103 -29.86 6.61 -9.30
C ILE A 103 -29.46 6.68 -7.80
N PRO A 104 -28.71 7.69 -7.30
CA PRO A 104 -28.07 7.64 -5.98
C PRO A 104 -28.96 7.98 -4.77
N ASN A 105 -28.73 7.27 -3.65
CA ASN A 105 -28.78 7.55 -2.18
C ASN A 105 -29.77 8.54 -1.52
N GLN A 106 -30.63 9.19 -2.28
CA GLN A 106 -31.54 10.20 -1.77
C GLN A 106 -32.92 10.10 -2.42
N ILE A 107 -33.98 9.96 -1.62
CA ILE A 107 -35.36 10.09 -2.12
C ILE A 107 -35.82 11.51 -1.86
N LYS A 108 -36.09 12.26 -2.93
CA LYS A 108 -36.69 13.59 -2.86
C LYS A 108 -38.22 13.49 -2.93
N PHE A 109 -38.92 14.12 -2.01
CA PHE A 109 -40.39 14.17 -2.06
C PHE A 109 -40.92 15.43 -2.74
N LYS A 110 -42.15 15.33 -3.24
CA LYS A 110 -42.93 16.51 -3.63
C LYS A 110 -43.25 17.34 -2.39
N ARG A 111 -43.30 18.66 -2.57
CA ARG A 111 -43.69 19.65 -1.58
C ARG A 111 -44.97 19.23 -0.84
N ILE A 112 -44.93 19.24 0.50
CA ILE A 112 -46.07 18.86 1.35
C ILE A 112 -46.60 20.13 2.04
N ASN A 113 -47.90 20.41 1.86
CA ASN A 113 -48.57 21.51 2.54
C ASN A 113 -49.31 20.95 3.75
N ILE A 114 -48.96 21.41 4.95
CA ILE A 114 -49.59 20.99 6.20
C ILE A 114 -50.57 22.06 6.68
N LYS A 115 -51.78 21.63 7.06
CA LYS A 115 -52.84 22.49 7.58
C LYS A 115 -53.50 21.84 8.80
N GLY A 116 -53.56 22.58 9.91
CA GLY A 116 -54.19 22.14 11.14
C GLY A 116 -53.35 21.12 11.92
N ASP A 117 -53.92 20.63 13.03
CA ASP A 117 -53.31 19.64 13.90
C ASP A 117 -53.62 18.23 13.37
N GLN A 118 -52.66 17.62 12.66
CA GLN A 118 -52.79 16.31 12.04
C GLN A 118 -51.46 15.54 12.05
N VAL A 119 -51.54 14.23 11.83
CA VAL A 119 -50.38 13.35 11.65
C VAL A 119 -50.24 13.01 10.16
N TYR A 120 -49.03 13.13 9.63
CA TYR A 120 -48.69 12.83 8.25
C TYR A 120 -47.58 11.78 8.21
N GLU A 121 -47.78 10.68 7.49
CA GLU A 121 -46.69 9.76 7.16
C GLU A 121 -45.94 10.31 5.95
N ILE A 122 -44.71 10.77 6.16
CA ILE A 122 -43.91 11.41 5.11
C ILE A 122 -42.98 10.42 4.40
N TRP A 123 -42.68 9.28 5.03
CA TRP A 123 -41.91 8.21 4.41
C TRP A 123 -42.16 6.87 5.11
N LYS A 124 -42.24 5.78 4.35
CA LYS A 124 -42.21 4.39 4.81
C LYS A 124 -41.60 3.52 3.72
N ASP A 125 -40.68 2.64 4.10
CA ASP A 125 -40.04 1.69 3.21
C ASP A 125 -39.80 0.36 3.95
N ASN A 126 -40.10 -0.76 3.28
CA ASN A 126 -39.95 -2.09 3.89
C ASN A 126 -38.58 -2.70 3.61
N ASP A 127 -37.89 -2.22 2.59
CA ASP A 127 -36.69 -2.81 2.00
C ASP A 127 -35.44 -1.98 2.29
N TYR A 128 -35.59 -0.74 2.76
CA TYR A 128 -34.47 0.17 2.99
C TYR A 128 -34.53 0.95 4.31
N TYR A 129 -33.35 1.19 4.89
CA TYR A 129 -33.12 2.06 6.04
C TYR A 129 -32.45 3.37 5.61
N SER A 130 -32.79 4.49 6.26
CA SER A 130 -32.15 5.80 6.12
C SER A 130 -31.45 6.23 7.40
N SER A 131 -30.39 7.02 7.27
CA SER A 131 -29.66 7.57 8.40
C SER A 131 -30.22 8.92 8.87
N TYR A 132 -30.75 9.77 7.98
CA TYR A 132 -31.33 11.06 8.35
C TYR A 132 -32.27 11.63 7.28
N LEU A 133 -33.23 12.44 7.74
CA LEU A 133 -34.12 13.27 6.94
C LEU A 133 -33.57 14.70 6.89
N SER A 134 -33.53 15.31 5.70
CA SER A 134 -33.21 16.73 5.52
C SER A 134 -34.29 17.43 4.70
N GLY A 135 -34.37 18.75 4.81
CA GLY A 135 -35.32 19.55 4.04
C GLY A 135 -35.55 20.91 4.70
N THR A 136 -36.44 21.68 4.10
CA THR A 136 -36.80 23.02 4.57
C THR A 136 -38.28 23.06 4.96
N VAL A 137 -38.57 23.62 6.13
CA VAL A 137 -39.93 23.99 6.54
C VAL A 137 -40.08 25.49 6.34
N ILE A 138 -40.98 25.87 5.44
CA ILE A 138 -41.38 27.26 5.17
C ILE A 138 -42.59 27.54 6.05
N SER A 139 -42.41 28.47 6.98
CA SER A 139 -43.46 28.92 7.88
C SER A 139 -44.15 30.16 7.32
N ILE A 140 -45.45 30.05 7.03
CA ILE A 140 -46.30 31.20 6.67
C ILE A 140 -47.36 31.28 7.77
N ILE A 141 -47.08 32.03 8.83
CA ILE A 141 -47.93 32.10 10.03
C ILE A 141 -48.08 33.54 10.51
N ASN A 142 -49.15 33.82 11.27
CA ASN A 142 -49.27 35.09 11.99
C ASN A 142 -48.72 34.93 13.42
N PRO A 143 -47.55 35.49 13.74
CA PRO A 143 -46.87 35.25 15.02
C PRO A 143 -47.63 35.78 16.24
N ALA A 144 -48.64 36.64 16.04
CA ALA A 144 -49.51 37.11 17.12
C ALA A 144 -50.51 36.04 17.61
N TYR A 145 -50.78 35.01 16.79
CA TYR A 145 -51.83 34.03 17.07
C TYR A 145 -51.38 32.57 16.89
N ASP A 146 -50.39 32.31 16.05
CA ASP A 146 -49.96 30.96 15.65
C ASP A 146 -48.56 30.64 16.16
N ASN A 147 -48.42 29.54 16.91
CA ASN A 147 -47.12 29.00 17.36
C ASN A 147 -47.07 27.47 17.15
N PRO A 148 -47.21 26.97 15.90
CA PRO A 148 -47.31 25.55 15.65
C PRO A 148 -46.01 24.83 16.02
N THR A 149 -46.14 23.66 16.63
CA THR A 149 -45.03 22.74 16.90
C THR A 149 -45.13 21.55 15.97
N VAL A 150 -44.06 21.32 15.20
CA VAL A 150 -43.89 20.14 14.34
C VAL A 150 -43.03 19.14 15.07
N THR A 151 -43.51 17.90 15.20
CA THR A 151 -42.78 16.77 15.78
C THR A 151 -42.57 15.71 14.70
N PHE A 152 -41.31 15.37 14.42
CA PHE A 152 -40.91 14.24 13.58
C PHE A 152 -40.71 13.03 14.48
N GLU A 153 -41.31 11.90 14.14
CA GLU A 153 -41.12 10.62 14.82
C GLU A 153 -40.53 9.61 13.84
N TYR A 154 -39.48 8.91 14.27
CA TYR A 154 -38.71 7.97 13.46
C TYR A 154 -38.96 6.54 13.94
N PHE A 155 -39.10 5.59 13.01
CA PHE A 155 -39.50 4.21 13.31
C PHE A 155 -38.59 3.16 12.65
N ASP A 156 -38.52 1.99 13.28
CA ASP A 156 -38.13 0.72 12.66
C ASP A 156 -39.36 -0.20 12.60
N GLY A 157 -39.98 -0.28 11.43
CA GLY A 157 -41.29 -0.90 11.23
C GLY A 157 -42.39 -0.16 11.99
N GLU A 158 -42.94 -0.81 13.01
CA GLU A 158 -43.96 -0.24 13.90
C GLU A 158 -43.36 0.21 15.26
N THR A 159 -42.06 0.00 15.48
CA THR A 159 -41.39 0.37 16.73
C THR A 159 -40.87 1.81 16.63
N SER A 160 -41.29 2.68 17.55
CA SER A 160 -40.77 4.06 17.64
C SER A 160 -39.32 4.07 18.13
N LEU A 161 -38.45 4.77 17.41
CA LEU A 161 -37.04 4.97 17.75
C LEU A 161 -36.80 6.27 18.54
N GLY A 162 -37.75 7.21 18.47
CA GLY A 162 -37.68 8.52 19.12
C GLY A 162 -38.19 9.66 18.24
N THR A 163 -38.23 10.87 18.83
CA THR A 163 -38.80 12.07 18.21
C THR A 163 -37.82 13.25 18.18
N THR A 164 -38.02 14.16 17.24
CA THR A 164 -37.43 15.52 17.23
C THR A 164 -38.53 16.55 16.98
N SER A 165 -38.50 17.69 17.66
CA SER A 165 -39.57 18.69 17.53
C SER A 165 -39.02 20.10 17.37
N LYS A 166 -39.78 20.97 16.69
CA LYS A 166 -39.50 22.41 16.57
C LYS A 166 -40.78 23.22 16.55
N THR A 167 -40.80 24.29 17.32
CA THR A 167 -41.87 25.30 17.34
C THR A 167 -41.51 26.45 16.41
N PHE A 168 -42.49 26.92 15.65
CA PHE A 168 -42.35 28.00 14.68
C PHE A 168 -43.16 29.20 15.16
N ASN A 169 -42.50 30.34 15.34
CA ASN A 169 -43.10 31.55 15.90
C ASN A 169 -42.85 32.79 15.02
N GLN A 170 -42.26 32.63 13.83
CA GLN A 170 -42.02 33.67 12.84
C GLN A 170 -42.19 33.10 11.42
N PRO A 171 -42.50 33.96 10.43
CA PRO A 171 -42.54 33.57 9.03
C PRO A 171 -41.14 33.55 8.41
N GLU A 172 -40.46 32.39 8.43
CA GLU A 172 -39.11 32.18 7.88
C GLU A 172 -38.93 30.77 7.30
N PHE A 173 -37.73 30.52 6.76
CA PHE A 173 -37.26 29.22 6.30
C PHE A 173 -36.45 28.53 7.40
N TYR A 174 -36.81 27.30 7.72
CA TYR A 174 -36.15 26.53 8.77
C TYR A 174 -35.67 25.19 8.27
N GLY A 175 -34.45 24.80 8.62
CA GLY A 175 -34.00 23.41 8.46
C GLY A 175 -34.78 22.46 9.38
N ILE A 176 -34.99 21.23 8.90
CA ILE A 176 -35.52 20.13 9.72
C ILE A 176 -34.54 19.81 10.86
N PRO A 177 -35.03 19.61 12.11
CA PRO A 177 -34.19 19.19 13.22
C PRO A 177 -33.38 17.92 12.91
N LYS A 178 -32.08 17.95 13.19
CA LYS A 178 -31.19 16.83 12.90
C LYS A 178 -31.52 15.61 13.77
N TRP A 179 -31.73 14.47 13.13
CA TRP A 179 -31.80 13.16 13.79
C TRP A 179 -30.40 12.58 14.01
N ASN A 180 -30.09 12.16 15.24
CA ASN A 180 -28.82 11.53 15.60
C ASN A 180 -29.02 10.10 16.15
N GLY A 181 -30.22 9.52 15.99
CA GLY A 181 -30.53 8.18 16.49
C GLY A 181 -30.17 7.07 15.50
N LYS A 182 -30.74 5.88 15.71
CA LYS A 182 -30.53 4.72 14.83
C LYS A 182 -31.13 4.98 13.44
N LYS A 183 -30.68 4.21 12.45
CA LYS A 183 -31.31 4.20 11.12
C LYS A 183 -32.79 3.83 11.24
N PHE A 184 -33.62 4.44 10.41
CA PHE A 184 -35.07 4.30 10.44
C PHE A 184 -35.58 3.94 9.04
N ASN A 185 -36.75 3.33 8.93
CA ASN A 185 -37.38 2.99 7.65
C ASN A 185 -38.77 3.63 7.49
N ARG A 186 -39.20 4.43 8.47
CA ARG A 186 -40.47 5.17 8.45
C ARG A 186 -40.37 6.44 9.27
N VAL A 187 -41.00 7.51 8.80
CA VAL A 187 -41.09 8.81 9.49
C VAL A 187 -42.50 9.34 9.42
N THR A 188 -43.01 9.78 10.56
CA THR A 188 -44.26 10.54 10.64
C THR A 188 -44.00 11.95 11.18
N VAL A 189 -44.90 12.87 10.85
CA VAL A 189 -44.87 14.27 11.26
C VAL A 189 -46.19 14.62 11.91
N THR A 190 -46.16 15.12 13.14
CA THR A 190 -47.34 15.58 13.87
C THR A 190 -47.26 17.09 14.08
N THR A 191 -48.33 17.81 13.74
CA THR A 191 -48.49 19.23 14.05
C THR A 191 -49.43 19.45 15.24
N SER A 192 -49.10 20.42 16.08
CA SER A 192 -49.90 20.83 17.25
C SER A 192 -49.85 22.34 17.44
N ASN A 193 -50.86 22.91 18.10
CA ASN A 193 -50.98 24.35 18.39
C ASN A 193 -51.17 25.23 17.13
N PHE A 194 -51.93 24.75 16.15
CA PHE A 194 -52.30 25.53 14.96
C PHE A 194 -53.58 26.36 15.22
N THR A 195 -53.46 27.67 15.45
CA THR A 195 -54.57 28.58 15.83
C THR A 195 -55.14 29.33 14.61
N TYR A 196 -55.62 28.57 13.63
CA TYR A 196 -56.36 28.99 12.41
C TYR A 196 -56.53 30.51 12.17
N SER A 197 -55.55 31.12 11.50
CA SER A 197 -55.85 32.19 10.54
C SER A 197 -56.07 31.54 9.16
N ALA A 198 -57.00 32.05 8.36
CA ALA A 198 -57.31 31.49 7.02
C ALA A 198 -56.12 31.49 6.04
N THR A 199 -55.02 32.15 6.41
CA THR A 199 -53.80 32.30 5.59
C THR A 199 -52.58 31.56 6.15
N SER A 200 -52.67 30.93 7.32
CA SER A 200 -51.53 30.24 7.94
C SER A 200 -51.30 28.85 7.34
N THR A 201 -50.06 28.53 6.95
CA THR A 201 -49.67 27.22 6.36
C THR A 201 -48.20 26.93 6.65
N LEU A 202 -47.89 25.67 6.92
CA LEU A 202 -46.51 25.17 6.92
C LEU A 202 -46.27 24.39 5.62
N VAL A 203 -45.21 24.72 4.91
CA VAL A 203 -44.84 24.05 3.66
C VAL A 203 -43.50 23.34 3.85
N PHE A 204 -43.49 22.04 3.64
CA PHE A 204 -42.29 21.23 3.68
C PHE A 204 -41.78 21.13 2.24
N ASP A 205 -40.60 21.70 2.00
CA ASP A 205 -39.99 21.81 0.69
C ASP A 205 -38.59 21.18 0.67
N SER A 206 -38.20 20.70 -0.50
CA SER A 206 -36.91 20.01 -0.70
C SER A 206 -36.64 18.89 0.32
N LEU A 207 -37.68 18.14 0.70
CA LEU A 207 -37.55 17.01 1.61
C LEU A 207 -36.74 15.90 0.94
N THR A 208 -35.74 15.39 1.65
CA THR A 208 -34.83 14.34 1.18
C THR A 208 -34.57 13.32 2.28
N ILE A 209 -34.83 12.04 2.01
CA ILE A 209 -34.32 10.90 2.81
C ILE A 209 -32.91 10.62 2.35
N ASN A 210 -31.93 10.60 3.26
CA ASN A 210 -30.52 10.46 2.92
C ASN A 210 -29.93 9.14 3.39
N ASP A 211 -28.82 8.75 2.78
CA ASP A 211 -28.02 7.57 3.16
C ASP A 211 -28.88 6.29 3.24
N ILE A 212 -29.66 6.05 2.19
CA ILE A 212 -30.53 4.89 2.06
C ILE A 212 -29.68 3.64 1.84
N THR A 213 -29.87 2.63 2.69
CA THR A 213 -29.18 1.33 2.63
C THR A 213 -30.18 0.20 2.68
N SER A 214 -29.99 -0.87 1.91
CA SER A 214 -30.89 -2.02 1.94
C SER A 214 -30.97 -2.66 3.31
N LYS A 215 -32.16 -3.11 3.68
CA LYS A 215 -32.40 -3.96 4.84
C LYS A 215 -31.78 -5.32 4.53
N PRO A 216 -30.87 -5.84 5.39
CA PRO A 216 -30.34 -7.18 5.19
C PRO A 216 -31.50 -8.19 5.29
N SER A 217 -31.55 -9.17 4.38
CA SER A 217 -32.47 -10.30 4.50
C SER A 217 -32.25 -10.99 5.85
N GLN A 218 -33.33 -11.19 6.60
CA GLN A 218 -33.27 -11.79 7.93
C GLN A 218 -33.92 -13.17 7.94
N PHE A 219 -33.22 -14.14 8.53
CA PHE A 219 -33.78 -15.45 8.83
C PHE A 219 -34.72 -15.34 10.04
N THR A 220 -35.98 -15.72 9.82
CA THR A 220 -37.05 -15.68 10.83
C THR A 220 -37.62 -17.06 11.13
N ALA A 221 -37.27 -18.11 10.37
CA ALA A 221 -37.78 -19.45 10.58
C ALA A 221 -36.94 -20.20 11.65
N PRO A 222 -37.58 -20.95 12.57
CA PRO A 222 -36.85 -21.73 13.58
C PRO A 222 -35.88 -22.77 12.99
N GLU A 223 -36.19 -23.30 11.81
CA GLU A 223 -35.31 -24.24 11.09
C GLU A 223 -33.96 -23.58 10.72
N ASP A 224 -33.98 -22.31 10.30
CA ASP A 224 -32.75 -21.57 9.98
C ASP A 224 -31.87 -21.41 11.23
N LEU A 225 -32.49 -21.12 12.38
CA LEU A 225 -31.78 -21.02 13.66
C LEU A 225 -31.12 -22.35 14.04
N GLU A 226 -31.83 -23.47 13.89
CA GLU A 226 -31.30 -24.80 14.19
C GLU A 226 -30.10 -25.14 13.29
N LYS A 227 -30.22 -24.94 11.97
CA LYS A 227 -29.14 -25.15 11.00
C LYS A 227 -27.90 -24.32 11.31
N ILE A 228 -28.08 -23.03 11.63
CA ILE A 228 -26.98 -22.11 11.96
C ILE A 228 -26.35 -22.48 13.30
N THR A 229 -27.15 -22.91 14.28
CA THR A 229 -26.66 -23.39 15.58
C THR A 229 -25.79 -24.62 15.43
N ASN A 230 -26.22 -25.58 14.61
CA ASN A 230 -25.45 -26.80 14.33
C ASN A 230 -24.10 -26.46 13.67
N GLN A 231 -24.09 -25.58 12.68
CA GLN A 231 -22.85 -25.12 12.04
C GLN A 231 -21.90 -24.41 13.01
N ALA A 232 -22.42 -23.58 13.93
CA ALA A 232 -21.60 -22.92 14.93
C ALA A 232 -20.96 -23.91 15.92
N ASN A 233 -21.71 -24.96 16.31
CA ASN A 233 -21.20 -26.01 17.19
C ASN A 233 -20.15 -26.89 16.48
N GLN A 234 -20.32 -27.18 15.19
CA GLN A 234 -19.37 -27.96 14.38
C GLN A 234 -18.00 -27.27 14.19
N LEU A 235 -17.85 -25.99 14.55
CA LEU A 235 -16.54 -25.32 14.53
C LEU A 235 -15.56 -25.92 15.57
N PHE A 236 -16.08 -26.60 16.59
CA PHE A 236 -15.31 -27.08 17.73
C PHE A 236 -15.17 -28.60 17.73
N THR A 237 -14.12 -29.11 18.39
CA THR A 237 -13.91 -30.55 18.58
C THR A 237 -14.92 -31.18 19.54
N SER A 238 -15.43 -30.38 20.49
CA SER A 238 -16.35 -30.84 21.53
C SER A 238 -17.24 -29.71 22.05
N SER A 239 -18.23 -30.07 22.88
CA SER A 239 -19.16 -29.15 23.53
C SER A 239 -18.51 -28.19 24.53
N SER A 240 -17.25 -28.43 24.93
CA SER A 240 -16.49 -27.50 25.78
C SER A 240 -16.09 -26.21 25.06
N GLN A 241 -16.09 -26.21 23.71
CA GLN A 241 -15.83 -25.06 22.85
C GLN A 241 -14.44 -24.41 23.08
N THR A 242 -13.50 -25.13 23.68
CA THR A 242 -12.14 -24.63 23.98
C THR A 242 -11.14 -24.87 22.85
N GLU A 243 -11.48 -25.70 21.87
CA GLU A 243 -10.61 -26.10 20.77
C GLU A 243 -11.38 -26.20 19.45
N LEU A 244 -10.75 -25.72 18.37
CA LEU A 244 -11.31 -25.80 17.02
C LEU A 244 -11.06 -27.17 16.40
N ALA A 245 -12.02 -27.66 15.61
CA ALA A 245 -11.75 -28.81 14.76
C ALA A 245 -10.62 -28.50 13.75
N ASN A 246 -9.69 -29.43 13.54
CA ASN A 246 -8.50 -29.18 12.70
C ASN A 246 -8.86 -28.84 11.24
N THR A 247 -9.97 -29.38 10.73
CA THR A 247 -10.48 -29.11 9.37
C THR A 247 -11.10 -27.72 9.22
N VAL A 248 -11.41 -27.03 10.30
CA VAL A 248 -12.01 -25.69 10.25
C VAL A 248 -10.96 -24.68 9.83
N THR A 249 -11.29 -23.89 8.82
CA THR A 249 -10.48 -22.77 8.32
C THR A 249 -10.99 -21.45 8.86
N ASP A 250 -10.14 -20.44 8.86
CA ASP A 250 -10.51 -19.10 9.28
C ASP A 250 -11.64 -18.50 8.41
N TYR A 251 -11.60 -18.78 7.10
CA TYR A 251 -12.68 -18.43 6.17
C TYR A 251 -14.00 -19.12 6.56
N ARG A 252 -14.00 -20.40 6.95
CA ARG A 252 -15.22 -21.10 7.37
C ARG A 252 -15.86 -20.46 8.60
N ILE A 253 -15.05 -19.96 9.54
CA ILE A 253 -15.57 -19.24 10.71
C ILE A 253 -16.27 -17.95 10.26
N ASP A 254 -15.68 -17.20 9.34
CA ASP A 254 -16.27 -15.98 8.79
C ASP A 254 -17.60 -16.23 8.08
N GLN A 255 -17.71 -17.36 7.37
CA GLN A 255 -18.95 -17.81 6.75
C GLN A 255 -20.07 -18.07 7.77
N VAL A 256 -19.77 -18.74 8.88
CA VAL A 256 -20.76 -18.96 9.94
C VAL A 256 -21.13 -17.64 10.63
N VAL A 257 -20.16 -16.74 10.83
CA VAL A 257 -20.38 -15.39 11.37
C VAL A 257 -21.37 -14.59 10.52
N LEU A 258 -21.27 -14.67 9.19
CA LEU A 258 -22.22 -14.04 8.26
C LEU A 258 -23.64 -14.58 8.43
N LYS A 259 -23.80 -15.90 8.55
CA LYS A 259 -25.12 -16.53 8.78
C LYS A 259 -25.73 -16.13 10.12
N VAL A 260 -24.93 -16.09 11.18
CA VAL A 260 -25.37 -15.59 12.50
C VAL A 260 -25.81 -14.13 12.43
N ASN A 261 -25.13 -13.28 11.65
CA ASN A 261 -25.55 -11.87 11.48
C ASN A 261 -26.92 -11.75 10.81
N ALA A 262 -27.25 -12.67 9.91
CA ALA A 262 -28.51 -12.69 9.18
C ALA A 262 -29.70 -13.20 10.01
N LEU A 263 -29.52 -13.70 11.24
CA LEU A 263 -30.64 -14.02 12.11
C LEU A 263 -31.42 -12.75 12.52
N SER A 264 -32.75 -12.84 12.57
CA SER A 264 -33.59 -11.72 12.98
C SER A 264 -33.41 -11.36 14.46
N ASP A 265 -33.20 -10.08 14.74
CA ASP A 265 -33.08 -9.57 16.11
C ASP A 265 -34.42 -9.67 16.87
N ASP A 266 -35.53 -9.48 16.16
CA ASP A 266 -36.89 -9.51 16.74
C ASP A 266 -37.34 -10.92 17.12
N LYS A 267 -36.93 -11.93 16.33
CA LYS A 267 -37.31 -13.34 16.55
C LYS A 267 -36.30 -14.13 17.37
N PHE A 268 -35.01 -13.89 17.16
CA PHE A 268 -33.92 -14.72 17.69
C PHE A 268 -32.84 -13.90 18.38
N GLY A 269 -33.15 -12.71 18.89
CA GLY A 269 -32.15 -11.80 19.46
C GLY A 269 -31.30 -12.41 20.59
N VAL A 270 -31.89 -13.28 21.42
CA VAL A 270 -31.17 -13.94 22.54
C VAL A 270 -30.22 -15.00 21.99
N GLU A 271 -30.71 -15.86 21.10
CA GLU A 271 -29.97 -16.96 20.50
C GLU A 271 -28.87 -16.44 19.57
N LYS A 272 -29.17 -15.42 18.76
CA LYS A 272 -28.19 -14.70 17.92
C LYS A 272 -27.05 -14.14 18.76
N LYS A 273 -27.36 -13.52 19.92
CA LYS A 273 -26.32 -13.01 20.83
C LYS A 273 -25.45 -14.14 21.39
N ALA A 274 -26.03 -15.27 21.76
CA ALA A 274 -25.29 -16.44 22.24
C ALA A 274 -24.40 -17.05 21.14
N LEU A 275 -24.95 -17.26 19.95
CA LEU A 275 -24.22 -17.74 18.77
C LEU A 275 -23.10 -16.78 18.37
N ARG A 276 -23.33 -15.47 18.47
CA ARG A 276 -22.31 -14.46 18.21
C ARG A 276 -21.12 -14.59 19.15
N LYS A 277 -21.37 -14.82 20.44
CA LYS A 277 -20.29 -15.07 21.42
C LYS A 277 -19.51 -16.33 21.05
N LEU A 278 -20.22 -17.39 20.64
CA LEU A 278 -19.62 -18.66 20.25
C LEU A 278 -18.70 -18.53 19.04
N VAL A 279 -19.16 -17.92 17.94
CA VAL A 279 -18.33 -17.74 16.73
C VAL A 279 -17.18 -16.76 16.96
N ASN A 280 -17.33 -15.78 17.86
CA ASN A 280 -16.22 -14.91 18.26
C ASN A 280 -15.12 -15.69 18.99
N GLN A 281 -15.49 -16.63 19.87
CA GLN A 281 -14.55 -17.53 20.53
C GLN A 281 -13.84 -18.43 19.51
N ALA A 282 -14.56 -18.97 18.52
CA ALA A 282 -13.96 -19.71 17.41
C ALA A 282 -12.91 -18.85 16.68
N LYS A 283 -13.24 -17.60 16.33
CA LYS A 283 -12.30 -16.68 15.66
C LYS A 283 -11.07 -16.38 16.52
N GLN A 284 -11.23 -16.25 17.84
CA GLN A 284 -10.09 -16.04 18.76
C GLN A 284 -9.16 -17.26 18.79
N LEU A 285 -9.70 -18.47 18.83
CA LEU A 285 -8.92 -19.71 18.75
C LEU A 285 -8.21 -19.86 17.40
N SER A 286 -8.87 -19.48 16.30
CA SER A 286 -8.27 -19.43 14.96
C SER A 286 -7.05 -18.53 14.92
N LYS A 287 -7.16 -17.33 15.49
CA LYS A 287 -6.04 -16.39 15.62
C LYS A 287 -4.92 -16.91 16.53
N ALA A 288 -5.26 -17.63 17.59
CA ALA A 288 -4.28 -18.16 18.54
C ALA A 288 -3.44 -19.31 17.95
N ARG A 289 -4.05 -20.19 17.13
CA ARG A 289 -3.32 -21.30 16.47
C ARG A 289 -2.56 -20.89 15.21
N ASN A 290 -2.88 -19.72 14.64
CA ASN A 290 -2.23 -19.21 13.44
C ASN A 290 -0.88 -18.60 13.80
N VAL A 291 0.22 -19.15 13.28
CA VAL A 291 1.57 -18.65 13.55
C VAL A 291 1.88 -17.36 12.78
N LEU A 292 1.11 -17.07 11.71
CA LEU A 292 1.11 -15.77 11.05
C LEU A 292 0.54 -14.69 11.97
N VAL A 293 1.15 -13.50 11.92
CA VAL A 293 0.60 -12.33 12.57
C VAL A 293 -0.23 -11.55 11.55
N GLY A 294 -1.53 -11.39 11.84
CA GLY A 294 -2.44 -10.63 11.00
C GLY A 294 -2.77 -11.33 9.68
N GLY A 295 -3.09 -12.62 9.72
CA GLY A 295 -3.51 -13.38 8.53
C GLY A 295 -4.80 -12.90 7.86
N ASN A 296 -5.60 -12.09 8.58
CA ASN A 296 -6.77 -11.38 8.04
C ASN A 296 -6.47 -9.90 7.78
N PHE A 297 -5.19 -9.53 7.74
CA PHE A 297 -4.70 -8.17 7.50
C PHE A 297 -5.15 -7.11 8.52
N GLU A 298 -5.74 -7.50 9.65
CA GLU A 298 -6.13 -6.59 10.74
C GLU A 298 -4.92 -5.96 11.46
N LYS A 299 -3.74 -6.57 11.30
CA LYS A 299 -2.44 -6.09 11.79
C LYS A 299 -1.45 -5.91 10.64
N GLY A 300 -1.92 -5.24 9.60
CA GLY A 300 -1.19 -4.99 8.35
C GLY A 300 0.28 -4.63 8.45
N HIS A 301 0.66 -3.83 9.43
CA HIS A 301 2.04 -3.38 9.67
C HIS A 301 3.04 -4.51 9.98
N LYS A 302 2.57 -5.74 10.21
CA LYS A 302 3.43 -6.92 10.42
C LYS A 302 3.79 -7.64 9.12
N TRP A 303 3.15 -7.29 8.01
CA TRP A 303 3.52 -7.75 6.68
C TRP A 303 4.50 -6.79 6.03
N VAL A 304 5.51 -7.33 5.35
CA VAL A 304 6.36 -6.53 4.47
C VAL A 304 5.68 -6.45 3.12
N LEU A 305 5.21 -5.26 2.77
CA LEU A 305 4.46 -5.01 1.54
C LEU A 305 5.32 -4.30 0.49
N GLY A 306 5.08 -4.62 -0.78
CA GLY A 306 5.53 -3.83 -1.91
C GLY A 306 4.85 -2.45 -1.90
N ARG A 307 5.49 -1.43 -2.48
CA ARG A 307 5.09 -0.02 -2.30
C ARG A 307 3.64 0.30 -2.67
N LYS A 308 3.07 -0.43 -3.64
CA LYS A 308 1.68 -0.25 -4.11
C LYS A 308 0.70 -1.30 -3.59
N ALA A 309 1.18 -2.32 -2.88
CA ALA A 309 0.29 -3.28 -2.22
C ALA A 309 -0.44 -2.60 -1.07
N THR A 310 -1.75 -2.82 -0.98
CA THR A 310 -2.60 -2.11 -0.01
C THR A 310 -3.57 -3.07 0.66
N MET A 311 -4.06 -2.67 1.83
CA MET A 311 -5.17 -3.34 2.50
C MET A 311 -6.44 -2.56 2.21
N VAL A 312 -7.47 -3.28 1.78
CA VAL A 312 -8.74 -2.70 1.37
C VAL A 312 -9.85 -3.33 2.21
N ALA A 313 -10.70 -2.48 2.77
CA ALA A 313 -11.88 -2.94 3.50
C ALA A 313 -12.99 -3.33 2.51
N ASN A 314 -13.89 -4.22 2.96
CA ASN A 314 -15.15 -4.56 2.29
C ASN A 314 -14.98 -5.21 0.90
N HIS A 315 -15.03 -6.53 0.89
CA HIS A 315 -15.25 -7.34 -0.31
C HIS A 315 -16.40 -8.30 -0.02
N ASP A 316 -17.27 -8.58 -0.98
CA ASP A 316 -18.48 -9.41 -0.75
C ASP A 316 -18.16 -10.84 -0.29
N LEU A 317 -16.99 -11.35 -0.70
CA LEU A 317 -16.45 -12.64 -0.30
C LEU A 317 -15.66 -12.61 1.03
N PHE A 318 -15.35 -11.45 1.61
CA PHE A 318 -14.52 -11.38 2.82
C PHE A 318 -15.25 -10.74 4.00
N LYS A 319 -14.99 -11.27 5.20
CA LYS A 319 -15.42 -10.63 6.45
C LYS A 319 -14.29 -9.83 7.08
N GLY A 320 -14.02 -8.66 6.50
CA GLY A 320 -13.01 -7.73 7.00
C GLY A 320 -12.14 -7.18 5.89
N ASP A 321 -10.90 -6.84 6.24
CA ASP A 321 -9.92 -6.34 5.28
C ASP A 321 -9.34 -7.49 4.44
N HIS A 322 -8.83 -7.13 3.28
CA HIS A 322 -8.11 -8.02 2.40
C HIS A 322 -6.90 -7.32 1.79
N LEU A 323 -5.93 -8.11 1.38
CA LEU A 323 -4.78 -7.65 0.63
C LEU A 323 -5.14 -7.47 -0.84
N LEU A 324 -4.84 -6.30 -1.38
CA LEU A 324 -4.82 -6.01 -2.80
C LEU A 324 -3.37 -5.94 -3.28
N LEU A 325 -2.98 -6.90 -4.11
CA LEU A 325 -1.74 -6.86 -4.88
C LEU A 325 -2.05 -6.31 -6.28
N PRO A 326 -1.64 -5.08 -6.62
CA PRO A 326 -1.85 -4.54 -7.96
C PRO A 326 -0.82 -5.10 -8.95
N PRO A 327 -0.96 -4.82 -10.25
CA PRO A 327 0.07 -5.15 -11.22
C PRO A 327 1.41 -4.45 -10.91
N PRO A 328 2.55 -5.13 -11.12
CA PRO A 328 3.86 -4.55 -10.91
C PRO A 328 4.11 -3.43 -11.92
N THR A 329 4.80 -2.37 -11.46
CA THR A 329 5.20 -1.24 -12.31
C THR A 329 6.72 -1.06 -12.19
N LEU A 330 7.23 0.16 -11.98
CA LEU A 330 8.61 0.38 -11.54
C LEU A 330 8.90 -0.24 -10.16
N TYR A 331 7.86 -0.63 -9.42
CA TYR A 331 7.96 -1.28 -8.12
C TYR A 331 7.35 -2.69 -8.16
N PRO A 332 7.99 -3.67 -7.50
CA PRO A 332 7.45 -5.01 -7.38
C PRO A 332 6.17 -5.02 -6.52
N SER A 333 5.29 -5.97 -6.82
CA SER A 333 4.02 -6.17 -6.10
C SER A 333 4.10 -7.45 -5.29
N TYR A 334 4.17 -7.32 -3.97
CA TYR A 334 4.28 -8.47 -3.08
C TYR A 334 3.71 -8.19 -1.68
N ALA A 335 3.46 -9.29 -0.96
CA ALA A 335 3.33 -9.34 0.49
C ALA A 335 4.19 -10.50 1.02
N TYR A 336 4.94 -10.25 2.08
CA TYR A 336 5.88 -11.21 2.63
C TYR A 336 5.84 -11.23 4.16
N GLN A 337 5.93 -12.43 4.75
CA GLN A 337 6.11 -12.61 6.18
C GLN A 337 6.99 -13.84 6.44
N LYS A 338 7.96 -13.68 7.35
CA LYS A 338 8.77 -14.77 7.89
C LYS A 338 8.27 -15.15 9.28
N ILE A 339 8.07 -16.43 9.50
CA ILE A 339 7.62 -17.02 10.75
C ILE A 339 8.87 -17.43 11.50
N ASP A 340 9.00 -16.90 12.72
CA ASP A 340 10.15 -17.13 13.59
C ASP A 340 10.21 -18.59 14.07
N GLU A 341 11.43 -19.13 14.18
CA GLU A 341 11.66 -20.50 14.68
C GLU A 341 11.09 -20.75 16.07
N SER A 342 11.04 -19.74 16.94
CA SER A 342 10.48 -19.88 18.29
C SER A 342 8.99 -20.25 18.31
N LYS A 343 8.28 -20.06 17.19
CA LYS A 343 6.86 -20.44 17.04
C LYS A 343 6.67 -21.81 16.42
N LEU A 344 7.74 -22.47 16.01
CA LEU A 344 7.71 -23.73 15.28
C LEU A 344 8.10 -24.90 16.17
N GLN A 345 7.48 -26.05 15.92
CA GLN A 345 7.79 -27.29 16.60
C GLN A 345 8.62 -28.21 15.71
N SER A 346 9.57 -28.91 16.33
CA SER A 346 10.40 -29.88 15.63
C SER A 346 9.59 -31.11 15.18
N ASN A 347 9.91 -31.64 14.00
CA ASN A 347 9.27 -32.83 13.42
C ASN A 347 7.75 -32.70 13.30
N THR A 348 7.27 -31.53 12.88
CA THR A 348 5.84 -31.21 12.81
C THR A 348 5.45 -30.74 11.41
N ARG A 349 4.28 -31.17 10.93
CA ARG A 349 3.68 -30.65 9.70
C ARG A 349 2.85 -29.41 10.01
N TYR A 350 3.02 -28.40 9.18
CA TYR A 350 2.19 -27.20 9.16
C TYR A 350 1.38 -27.14 7.87
N THR A 351 0.18 -26.59 7.97
CA THR A 351 -0.69 -26.28 6.83
C THR A 351 -0.65 -24.79 6.54
N VAL A 352 -0.38 -24.44 5.29
CA VAL A 352 -0.41 -23.06 4.77
C VAL A 352 -1.62 -22.93 3.88
N SER A 353 -2.54 -22.03 4.21
CA SER A 353 -3.79 -21.88 3.47
C SER A 353 -4.27 -20.44 3.40
N GLY A 354 -5.20 -20.17 2.50
CA GLY A 354 -5.75 -18.83 2.29
C GLY A 354 -6.95 -18.83 1.37
N PHE A 355 -7.66 -17.69 1.33
CA PHE A 355 -8.77 -17.49 0.41
C PHE A 355 -8.47 -16.35 -0.56
N ILE A 356 -8.59 -16.64 -1.85
CA ILE A 356 -8.40 -15.72 -2.96
C ILE A 356 -9.79 -15.41 -3.54
N ALA A 357 -10.21 -14.16 -3.45
CA ALA A 357 -11.45 -13.72 -4.06
C ALA A 357 -11.31 -13.63 -5.59
N GLN A 358 -10.14 -13.20 -6.05
CA GLN A 358 -9.80 -13.04 -7.47
C GLN A 358 -8.28 -12.93 -7.62
N SER A 359 -7.71 -13.56 -8.63
CA SER A 359 -6.30 -13.36 -8.99
C SER A 359 -6.03 -13.61 -10.47
N GLU A 360 -4.99 -12.94 -10.94
CA GLU A 360 -4.32 -13.22 -12.19
C GLU A 360 -2.81 -13.14 -11.92
N HIS A 361 -2.10 -14.23 -12.20
CA HIS A 361 -0.67 -14.41 -12.07
C HIS A 361 -0.11 -14.15 -10.66
N VAL A 362 -0.87 -14.52 -9.62
CA VAL A 362 -0.32 -14.50 -8.26
C VAL A 362 0.52 -15.73 -8.02
N GLU A 363 1.77 -15.49 -7.62
CA GLU A 363 2.71 -16.51 -7.22
C GLU A 363 2.68 -16.65 -5.69
N VAL A 364 2.36 -17.85 -5.22
CA VAL A 364 2.43 -18.24 -3.81
C VAL A 364 3.71 -19.02 -3.59
N VAL A 365 4.54 -18.54 -2.66
CA VAL A 365 5.81 -19.16 -2.32
C VAL A 365 5.84 -19.45 -0.83
N VAL A 366 6.13 -20.71 -0.49
CA VAL A 366 6.41 -21.14 0.89
C VAL A 366 7.78 -21.80 0.91
N SER A 367 8.67 -21.27 1.74
CA SER A 367 10.08 -21.64 1.75
C SER A 367 10.60 -21.89 3.16
N ARG A 368 11.33 -23.00 3.34
CA ARG A 368 12.14 -23.28 4.54
C ARG A 368 13.52 -23.80 4.16
N TYR A 369 13.62 -25.01 3.62
CA TYR A 369 14.89 -25.60 3.16
C TYR A 369 15.17 -25.31 1.68
N GLY A 370 14.30 -24.53 1.03
CA GLY A 370 14.29 -24.20 -0.38
C GLY A 370 12.91 -23.68 -0.78
N LYS A 371 12.50 -23.82 -2.04
CA LYS A 371 11.14 -23.46 -2.48
C LYS A 371 10.20 -24.68 -2.40
N GLU A 372 9.75 -25.05 -1.20
CA GLU A 372 8.84 -26.20 -1.02
C GLU A 372 7.51 -26.02 -1.75
N VAL A 373 6.98 -24.80 -1.77
CA VAL A 373 5.79 -24.42 -2.53
C VAL A 373 6.15 -23.26 -3.45
N HIS A 374 5.80 -23.39 -4.71
CA HIS A 374 5.99 -22.35 -5.72
C HIS A 374 4.95 -22.53 -6.81
N ASP A 375 3.76 -21.98 -6.57
CA ASP A 375 2.60 -22.15 -7.43
C ASP A 375 2.09 -20.80 -7.94
N MET A 376 1.58 -20.82 -9.17
CA MET A 376 0.87 -19.71 -9.78
C MET A 376 -0.63 -20.02 -9.74
N LEU A 377 -1.42 -19.10 -9.19
CA LEU A 377 -2.86 -19.26 -8.99
C LEU A 377 -3.62 -18.19 -9.79
N ASP A 378 -4.52 -18.65 -10.67
CA ASP A 378 -5.38 -17.79 -11.50
C ASP A 378 -6.83 -18.05 -11.10
N VAL A 379 -7.35 -17.25 -10.17
CA VAL A 379 -8.69 -17.44 -9.61
C VAL A 379 -9.66 -16.45 -10.26
N PRO A 380 -10.70 -16.93 -10.98
CA PRO A 380 -11.66 -16.06 -11.65
C PRO A 380 -12.44 -15.20 -10.65
N TYR A 381 -12.94 -14.07 -11.13
CA TYR A 381 -13.86 -13.26 -10.34
C TYR A 381 -15.19 -13.99 -10.17
N GLU A 382 -15.65 -14.07 -8.92
CA GLU A 382 -16.99 -14.55 -8.59
C GLU A 382 -17.67 -13.63 -7.57
N GLU A 383 -18.99 -13.50 -7.67
CA GLU A 383 -19.81 -12.76 -6.72
C GLU A 383 -20.24 -13.65 -5.55
N ALA A 384 -20.43 -13.04 -4.38
CA ALA A 384 -21.00 -13.76 -3.25
C ALA A 384 -22.46 -14.11 -3.53
N LEU A 385 -22.81 -15.38 -3.31
CA LEU A 385 -24.19 -15.83 -3.26
C LEU A 385 -24.95 -15.15 -2.11
N PRO A 386 -26.29 -15.00 -2.23
CA PRO A 386 -27.12 -14.64 -1.09
C PRO A 386 -26.84 -15.57 0.09
N ILE A 387 -26.81 -15.00 1.28
CA ILE A 387 -26.59 -15.78 2.51
C ILE A 387 -27.76 -16.78 2.65
N SER A 388 -27.42 -18.06 2.75
CA SER A 388 -28.36 -19.15 3.08
C SER A 388 -28.06 -19.71 4.48
N SER A 389 -29.09 -20.23 5.14
CA SER A 389 -28.96 -20.96 6.40
C SER A 389 -28.35 -22.36 6.20
N ASP A 390 -28.34 -22.90 4.98
CA ASP A 390 -27.75 -24.21 4.64
C ASP A 390 -26.23 -24.21 4.81
N GLU A 391 -25.59 -25.39 4.86
CA GLU A 391 -24.15 -25.51 5.17
C GLU A 391 -23.22 -24.92 4.11
N SER A 392 -23.68 -24.71 2.87
CA SER A 392 -22.84 -24.18 1.80
C SER A 392 -22.30 -22.78 2.15
N PRO A 393 -21.02 -22.49 1.87
CA PRO A 393 -20.52 -21.12 1.96
C PRO A 393 -21.26 -20.23 0.95
N ASN A 394 -21.26 -18.93 1.18
CA ASN A 394 -21.83 -17.96 0.25
C ASN A 394 -20.90 -17.64 -0.93
N CYS A 395 -19.91 -18.49 -1.22
CA CYS A 395 -19.08 -18.40 -2.42
C CYS A 395 -19.70 -19.25 -3.56
N CYS A 396 -19.72 -18.68 -4.77
CA CYS A 396 -19.77 -19.38 -6.07
C CYS A 396 -21.11 -19.96 -6.60
N LYS A 397 -21.64 -19.42 -7.72
CA LYS A 397 -22.55 -20.10 -8.71
C LYS A 397 -22.23 -19.66 -10.15
N PRO A 398 -22.49 -20.51 -11.18
CA PRO A 398 -21.47 -21.01 -12.09
C PRO A 398 -21.33 -20.17 -13.38
N ALA A 399 -20.12 -20.11 -13.93
CA ALA A 399 -19.92 -19.90 -15.36
C ALA A 399 -19.75 -21.27 -16.04
N ALA A 400 -20.85 -21.93 -16.42
CA ALA A 400 -20.90 -23.12 -17.30
C ALA A 400 -20.05 -24.38 -16.95
N CYS A 401 -19.23 -24.36 -15.90
CA CYS A 401 -18.43 -25.48 -15.42
C CYS A 401 -18.84 -25.85 -13.99
N GLN A 402 -18.94 -27.16 -13.74
CA GLN A 402 -19.18 -27.77 -12.43
C GLN A 402 -18.12 -27.31 -11.41
N CYS A 403 -18.43 -26.27 -10.63
CA CYS A 403 -17.53 -25.71 -9.62
C CYS A 403 -17.75 -26.36 -8.25
N GLN A 404 -16.99 -27.42 -8.00
CA GLN A 404 -16.57 -27.85 -6.65
C GLN A 404 -15.42 -26.94 -6.15
N SER A 405 -15.56 -25.60 -6.23
CA SER A 405 -14.40 -24.66 -6.23
C SER A 405 -14.07 -23.99 -4.89
N CYS A 406 -14.71 -24.36 -3.77
CA CYS A 406 -14.44 -23.76 -2.45
C CYS A 406 -13.83 -24.75 -1.42
N ASP A 407 -13.45 -25.98 -1.82
CA ASP A 407 -12.90 -27.01 -0.93
C ASP A 407 -11.38 -27.25 -1.09
N GLY A 408 -10.72 -26.54 -2.02
CA GLY A 408 -9.30 -26.72 -2.31
C GLY A 408 -8.95 -27.97 -3.11
N SER A 409 -9.92 -28.70 -3.67
CA SER A 409 -9.69 -29.91 -4.47
C SER A 409 -9.16 -29.64 -5.89
N LYS A 410 -9.23 -28.38 -6.35
CA LYS A 410 -8.78 -27.94 -7.69
C LYS A 410 -7.69 -26.87 -7.57
N ARG A 411 -6.80 -26.83 -8.57
CA ARG A 411 -5.63 -25.95 -8.63
C ARG A 411 -5.99 -24.45 -8.54
N ASP A 412 -7.08 -24.05 -9.18
CA ASP A 412 -7.54 -22.65 -9.25
C ASP A 412 -8.78 -22.41 -8.37
N SER A 413 -8.84 -23.12 -7.24
CA SER A 413 -9.88 -22.93 -6.23
C SER A 413 -9.70 -21.59 -5.51
N HIS A 414 -10.81 -20.96 -5.11
CA HIS A 414 -10.78 -19.80 -4.23
C HIS A 414 -10.09 -20.10 -2.89
N PHE A 415 -10.06 -21.36 -2.45
CA PHE A 415 -9.33 -21.77 -1.26
C PHE A 415 -8.09 -22.60 -1.66
N PHE A 416 -6.90 -22.14 -1.26
CA PHE A 416 -5.67 -22.92 -1.46
C PHE A 416 -5.19 -23.48 -0.13
N SER A 417 -4.52 -24.65 -0.18
CA SER A 417 -3.95 -25.29 0.99
C SER A 417 -2.74 -26.15 0.62
N TYR A 418 -1.63 -25.91 1.31
CA TYR A 418 -0.36 -26.61 1.14
C TYR A 418 0.15 -27.16 2.46
N SER A 419 1.02 -28.15 2.40
CA SER A 419 1.71 -28.68 3.59
C SER A 419 3.20 -28.36 3.52
N ILE A 420 3.76 -27.98 4.66
CA ILE A 420 5.20 -27.81 4.85
C ILE A 420 5.65 -28.58 6.10
N ASP A 421 6.77 -29.30 5.97
CA ASP A 421 7.30 -30.17 7.02
C ASP A 421 8.47 -29.46 7.72
N VAL A 422 8.39 -29.29 9.04
CA VAL A 422 9.46 -28.79 9.89
C VAL A 422 10.25 -29.97 10.44
N GLY A 423 11.58 -29.90 10.31
CA GLY A 423 12.53 -30.91 10.77
C GLY A 423 13.03 -30.55 12.16
N SER A 424 14.34 -30.53 12.38
CA SER A 424 14.84 -29.88 13.59
C SER A 424 14.75 -28.35 13.49
N VAL A 425 14.53 -27.69 14.62
CA VAL A 425 14.44 -26.22 14.70
C VAL A 425 15.85 -25.63 14.74
N GLN A 426 16.13 -24.68 13.85
CA GLN A 426 17.44 -24.05 13.64
C GLN A 426 17.46 -22.64 14.24
N SER A 427 17.50 -22.56 15.58
CA SER A 427 17.35 -21.31 16.33
C SER A 427 18.52 -20.33 16.15
N ASP A 428 19.71 -20.84 15.89
CA ASP A 428 20.95 -20.09 15.68
C ASP A 428 20.89 -19.23 14.41
N VAL A 429 20.29 -19.75 13.34
CA VAL A 429 20.14 -19.03 12.06
C VAL A 429 18.73 -18.51 11.81
N ASN A 430 17.79 -18.81 12.72
CA ASN A 430 16.36 -18.52 12.61
C ASN A 430 15.81 -18.84 11.21
N LEU A 431 15.91 -20.11 10.79
CA LEU A 431 15.53 -20.52 9.44
C LEU A 431 14.05 -20.20 9.13
N GLY A 432 13.17 -20.56 10.07
CA GLY A 432 11.76 -20.17 10.06
C GLY A 432 10.96 -20.81 8.92
N ILE A 433 9.82 -20.22 8.61
CA ILE A 433 9.06 -20.47 7.37
C ILE A 433 8.83 -19.11 6.71
N GLU A 434 9.13 -18.98 5.43
CA GLU A 434 8.89 -17.76 4.65
C GLU A 434 7.65 -17.95 3.79
N LEU A 435 6.67 -17.05 3.95
CA LEU A 435 5.49 -16.96 3.10
C LEU A 435 5.56 -15.70 2.26
N GLY A 436 5.54 -15.87 0.95
CA GLY A 436 5.52 -14.80 -0.03
C GLY A 436 4.35 -14.93 -0.98
N LEU A 437 3.69 -13.81 -1.26
CA LEU A 437 2.70 -13.63 -2.31
C LEU A 437 3.22 -12.53 -3.24
N ARG A 438 3.36 -12.76 -4.54
CA ARG A 438 3.78 -11.70 -5.47
C ARG A 438 3.15 -11.81 -6.84
N ILE A 439 3.08 -10.69 -7.55
CA ILE A 439 2.67 -10.63 -8.95
C ILE A 439 3.93 -10.51 -9.81
N THR A 440 4.13 -11.49 -10.70
CA THR A 440 5.32 -11.55 -11.58
C THR A 440 5.04 -11.05 -13.00
N LYS A 441 3.78 -10.81 -13.36
CA LYS A 441 3.35 -10.41 -14.71
C LYS A 441 2.73 -9.01 -14.71
N PRO A 442 2.96 -8.17 -15.75
CA PRO A 442 2.48 -6.78 -15.78
C PRO A 442 0.97 -6.57 -15.77
N ASN A 443 0.19 -7.60 -16.13
CA ASN A 443 -1.28 -7.62 -16.11
C ASN A 443 -1.85 -8.32 -14.87
N GLY A 444 -1.01 -8.91 -14.02
CA GLY A 444 -1.48 -9.68 -12.88
C GLY A 444 -1.97 -8.82 -11.72
N PHE A 445 -2.79 -9.39 -10.85
CA PHE A 445 -3.27 -8.76 -9.62
C PHE A 445 -3.83 -9.83 -8.69
N ALA A 446 -4.08 -9.51 -7.42
CA ALA A 446 -4.76 -10.43 -6.51
C ALA A 446 -5.52 -9.73 -5.38
N LYS A 447 -6.63 -10.35 -4.95
CA LYS A 447 -7.42 -10.00 -3.77
C LYS A 447 -7.46 -11.20 -2.83
N ILE A 448 -6.78 -11.11 -1.69
CA ILE A 448 -6.49 -12.27 -0.83
C ILE A 448 -6.78 -11.94 0.64
N SER A 449 -7.39 -12.87 1.38
CA SER A 449 -7.56 -12.78 2.83
C SER A 449 -7.52 -14.17 3.49
N ASN A 450 -7.82 -14.22 4.78
CA ASN A 450 -7.94 -15.45 5.57
C ASN A 450 -6.69 -16.36 5.48
N LEU A 451 -5.50 -15.76 5.48
CA LEU A 451 -4.24 -16.50 5.45
C LEU A 451 -3.97 -17.17 6.80
N GLU A 452 -3.68 -18.46 6.76
CA GLU A 452 -3.33 -19.26 7.93
C GLU A 452 -2.06 -20.05 7.67
N ILE A 453 -1.14 -20.04 8.65
CA ILE A 453 -0.19 -21.11 8.85
C ILE A 453 -0.47 -21.69 10.22
N LYS A 454 -0.80 -22.97 10.30
CA LYS A 454 -1.14 -23.63 11.56
C LYS A 454 -0.51 -24.99 11.65
N GLU A 455 -0.25 -25.43 12.87
CA GLU A 455 0.15 -26.80 13.15
C GLU A 455 -0.96 -27.77 12.69
N ASP A 456 -0.58 -28.83 12.00
CA ASP A 456 -1.49 -29.89 11.55
C ASP A 456 -1.33 -31.15 12.41
N ARG A 457 -0.14 -31.75 12.36
CA ARG A 457 0.19 -32.95 13.16
C ARG A 457 1.70 -33.20 13.25
N PRO A 458 2.16 -34.01 14.21
CA PRO A 458 3.50 -34.58 14.19
C PRO A 458 3.78 -35.38 12.90
N LEU A 459 5.04 -35.36 12.45
CA LEU A 459 5.50 -36.13 11.31
C LEU A 459 5.60 -37.61 11.65
N THR A 460 5.25 -38.46 10.68
CA THR A 460 5.48 -39.91 10.77
C THR A 460 6.98 -40.21 10.60
N GLU A 461 7.44 -41.37 11.05
CA GLU A 461 8.85 -41.78 10.89
C GLU A 461 9.38 -41.70 9.46
N LYS A 462 8.51 -42.00 8.47
CA LYS A 462 8.86 -41.91 7.05
C LYS A 462 9.02 -40.45 6.60
N GLU A 463 8.19 -39.54 7.11
CA GLU A 463 8.27 -38.10 6.83
C GLU A 463 9.49 -37.49 7.53
N ILE A 464 9.79 -37.88 8.76
CA ILE A 464 11.01 -37.49 9.49
C ILE A 464 12.26 -37.83 8.66
N LYS A 465 12.36 -39.07 8.15
CA LYS A 465 13.50 -39.46 7.29
C LYS A 465 13.60 -38.63 6.01
N LYS A 466 12.47 -38.15 5.46
CA LYS A 466 12.46 -37.28 4.26
C LYS A 466 12.92 -35.87 4.60
N VAL A 467 12.40 -35.27 5.67
CA VAL A 467 12.78 -33.91 6.07
C VAL A 467 14.24 -33.84 6.51
N GLN A 468 14.74 -34.85 7.23
CA GLN A 468 16.16 -34.94 7.61
C GLN A 468 17.11 -34.91 6.39
N ARG A 469 16.74 -35.58 5.29
CA ARG A 469 17.54 -35.54 4.04
C ARG A 469 17.53 -34.16 3.39
N LYS A 470 16.38 -33.47 3.40
CA LYS A 470 16.27 -32.09 2.90
C LYS A 470 17.11 -31.14 3.75
N GLU A 471 16.99 -31.26 5.06
CA GLU A 471 17.72 -30.48 6.05
C GLU A 471 19.24 -30.66 5.93
N GLN A 472 19.72 -31.90 5.82
CA GLN A 472 21.15 -32.17 5.59
C GLN A 472 21.66 -31.55 4.29
N LYS A 473 20.88 -31.63 3.21
CA LYS A 473 21.23 -31.01 1.92
C LYS A 473 21.30 -29.48 2.04
N TRP A 474 20.31 -28.88 2.71
CA TRP A 474 20.28 -27.45 2.97
C TRP A 474 21.46 -27.02 3.84
N LYS A 475 21.72 -27.69 4.96
CA LYS A 475 22.80 -27.36 5.89
C LYS A 475 24.16 -27.42 5.21
N LYS A 476 24.40 -28.43 4.38
CA LYS A 476 25.63 -28.52 3.59
C LYS A 476 25.81 -27.32 2.66
N ALA A 477 24.74 -26.90 1.96
CA ALA A 477 24.80 -25.74 1.07
C ALA A 477 25.00 -24.43 1.86
N PHE A 478 24.32 -24.29 2.99
CA PHE A 478 24.47 -23.16 3.90
C PHE A 478 25.90 -23.04 4.44
N ASP A 479 26.47 -24.12 4.97
CA ASP A 479 27.83 -24.12 5.52
C ASP A 479 28.90 -23.81 4.46
N GLN A 480 28.70 -24.33 3.25
CA GLN A 480 29.55 -24.00 2.12
C GLN A 480 29.46 -22.50 1.79
N GLU A 481 28.26 -21.94 1.71
CA GLU A 481 28.05 -20.51 1.45
C GLU A 481 28.69 -19.63 2.53
N GLN A 482 28.51 -19.95 3.81
CA GLN A 482 29.12 -19.22 4.92
C GLN A 482 30.65 -19.24 4.85
N THR A 483 31.24 -20.39 4.48
CA THR A 483 32.68 -20.52 4.30
C THR A 483 33.17 -19.66 3.13
N GLU A 484 32.46 -19.68 1.99
CA GLU A 484 32.81 -18.88 0.81
C GLU A 484 32.69 -17.37 1.08
N VAL A 485 31.65 -16.93 1.81
CA VAL A 485 31.46 -15.53 2.19
C VAL A 485 32.56 -15.07 3.14
N THR A 486 32.86 -15.86 4.18
CA THR A 486 33.93 -15.56 5.13
C THR A 486 35.28 -15.45 4.43
N ALA A 487 35.61 -16.41 3.56
CA ALA A 487 36.86 -16.39 2.80
C ALA A 487 36.97 -15.19 1.85
N ARG A 488 35.86 -14.72 1.28
CA ARG A 488 35.83 -13.52 0.42
C ARG A 488 35.98 -12.23 1.21
N LEU A 489 35.47 -12.18 2.44
CA LEU A 489 35.55 -11.00 3.29
C LEU A 489 36.89 -10.87 4.01
N GLN A 490 37.57 -11.99 4.31
CA GLN A 490 38.78 -12.00 5.13
C GLN A 490 39.87 -11.03 4.64
N PRO A 491 40.22 -10.94 3.34
CA PRO A 491 41.27 -10.03 2.90
C PRO A 491 40.94 -8.55 3.20
N THR A 492 39.69 -8.16 3.00
CA THR A 492 39.23 -6.79 3.25
C THR A 492 39.10 -6.52 4.75
N LEU A 493 38.68 -7.53 5.54
CA LEU A 493 38.69 -7.45 7.00
C LEU A 493 40.10 -7.19 7.52
N ASP A 494 41.10 -7.94 7.05
CA ASP A 494 42.50 -7.77 7.45
C ASP A 494 43.04 -6.38 7.06
N GLN A 495 42.69 -5.90 5.85
CA GLN A 495 43.05 -4.55 5.41
C GLN A 495 42.44 -3.47 6.29
N ILE A 496 41.13 -3.55 6.60
CA ILE A 496 40.47 -2.56 7.45
C ILE A 496 41.03 -2.61 8.89
N ASN A 497 41.26 -3.81 9.44
CA ASN A 497 41.85 -3.97 10.76
C ASN A 497 43.23 -3.33 10.86
N ALA A 498 44.04 -3.40 9.81
CA ALA A 498 45.35 -2.76 9.78
C ALA A 498 45.31 -1.23 9.82
N LEU A 499 44.18 -0.60 9.46
CA LEU A 499 44.00 0.85 9.53
C LEU A 499 43.79 1.34 10.97
N TYR A 500 43.15 0.52 11.81
CA TYR A 500 42.65 0.92 13.14
C TYR A 500 43.52 0.39 14.27
N GLN A 501 43.80 1.23 15.26
CA GLN A 501 44.48 0.81 16.48
C GLN A 501 43.65 -0.23 17.22
N ASN A 502 44.30 -1.30 17.68
CA ASN A 502 43.66 -2.43 18.38
C ASN A 502 42.52 -3.11 17.60
N GLU A 503 42.46 -2.93 16.28
CA GLU A 503 41.38 -3.44 15.42
C GLU A 503 39.97 -2.91 15.80
N ASP A 504 39.88 -1.79 16.53
CA ASP A 504 38.61 -1.16 16.89
C ASP A 504 38.17 -0.18 15.80
N TRP A 505 37.17 -0.57 15.01
CA TRP A 505 36.62 0.25 13.91
C TRP A 505 35.86 1.50 14.35
N ASN A 506 35.71 1.71 15.66
CA ASN A 506 35.21 2.95 16.24
C ASN A 506 36.29 3.73 16.99
N GLY A 507 37.53 3.21 17.03
CA GLY A 507 38.69 3.83 17.63
C GLY A 507 39.48 4.69 16.65
N SER A 508 40.68 5.07 17.07
CA SER A 508 41.60 5.90 16.30
C SER A 508 42.33 5.10 15.23
N LEU A 509 42.65 5.76 14.11
CA LEU A 509 43.55 5.22 13.09
C LEU A 509 44.99 5.13 13.59
N HIS A 510 45.79 4.26 12.97
CA HIS A 510 47.24 4.31 13.14
C HIS A 510 47.81 5.60 12.51
N PRO A 511 48.82 6.26 13.13
CA PRO A 511 49.35 7.56 12.67
C PRO A 511 49.95 7.57 11.24
N HIS A 512 50.26 6.39 10.70
CA HIS A 512 50.85 6.26 9.37
C HIS A 512 49.81 6.10 8.25
N VAL A 513 48.53 5.92 8.58
CA VAL A 513 47.46 5.67 7.60
C VAL A 513 47.23 6.91 6.75
N THR A 514 47.12 6.73 5.43
CA THR A 514 46.89 7.82 4.46
C THR A 514 45.64 7.60 3.61
N TYR A 515 45.27 8.61 2.80
CA TYR A 515 44.18 8.45 1.82
C TYR A 515 44.40 7.27 0.87
N GLN A 516 45.66 6.97 0.52
CA GLN A 516 45.99 5.86 -0.39
C GLN A 516 45.81 4.50 0.27
N ASP A 517 46.06 4.39 1.59
CA ASP A 517 45.77 3.15 2.32
C ASP A 517 44.26 2.87 2.32
N LEU A 518 43.42 3.91 2.38
CA LEU A 518 41.97 3.79 2.28
C LEU A 518 41.51 3.40 0.87
N SER A 519 42.00 4.08 -0.17
CA SER A 519 41.60 3.81 -1.56
C SER A 519 42.08 2.45 -2.06
N ALA A 520 43.14 1.90 -1.48
CA ALA A 520 43.61 0.54 -1.75
C ALA A 520 42.65 -0.56 -1.24
N VAL A 521 41.74 -0.25 -0.31
CA VAL A 521 40.79 -1.23 0.24
C VAL A 521 39.60 -1.42 -0.71
N VAL A 522 39.57 -2.58 -1.37
CA VAL A 522 38.45 -2.94 -2.25
C VAL A 522 37.42 -3.78 -1.48
N VAL A 523 36.20 -3.24 -1.32
CA VAL A 523 35.09 -3.98 -0.71
C VAL A 523 34.53 -5.01 -1.70
N PRO A 524 34.52 -6.31 -1.36
CA PRO A 524 34.13 -7.36 -2.31
C PRO A 524 32.62 -7.37 -2.53
N THR A 525 32.21 -7.71 -3.75
CA THR A 525 30.79 -7.96 -4.05
C THR A 525 30.39 -9.36 -3.58
N LEU A 526 29.49 -9.44 -2.60
CA LEU A 526 28.94 -10.72 -2.12
C LEU A 526 27.68 -11.15 -2.90
N PRO A 527 27.32 -12.45 -2.92
CA PRO A 527 26.00 -12.89 -3.35
C PRO A 527 24.91 -12.39 -2.38
N LYS A 528 23.63 -12.50 -2.74
CA LYS A 528 22.47 -12.13 -1.88
C LYS A 528 22.50 -10.70 -1.32
N GLN A 529 22.99 -9.75 -2.12
CA GLN A 529 22.89 -8.30 -1.82
C GLN A 529 21.44 -7.80 -1.82
N ARG A 530 20.58 -8.42 -2.64
CA ARG A 530 19.13 -8.19 -2.66
C ARG A 530 18.40 -9.37 -2.06
N HIS A 531 17.25 -9.11 -1.44
CA HIS A 531 16.41 -10.16 -0.91
C HIS A 531 15.88 -11.03 -2.06
N TRP A 532 15.98 -12.35 -1.92
CA TRP A 532 15.70 -13.30 -3.01
C TRP A 532 14.25 -13.26 -3.52
N PHE A 533 13.30 -12.88 -2.65
CA PHE A 533 11.87 -12.72 -2.98
C PHE A 533 11.46 -11.27 -3.24
N MET A 534 12.12 -10.31 -2.58
CA MET A 534 11.75 -8.90 -2.55
C MET A 534 12.88 -8.09 -3.17
N GLU A 535 12.92 -8.04 -4.50
CA GLU A 535 14.08 -7.56 -5.25
C GLU A 535 14.45 -6.09 -4.95
N ASP A 536 13.51 -5.29 -4.46
CA ASP A 536 13.73 -3.91 -4.03
C ASP A 536 14.29 -3.77 -2.59
N ARG A 537 14.47 -4.89 -1.87
CA ARG A 537 14.96 -4.92 -0.50
C ARG A 537 16.40 -5.43 -0.42
N LYS A 538 17.09 -4.98 0.63
CA LYS A 538 18.40 -5.45 1.05
C LYS A 538 18.33 -6.93 1.44
N GLY A 539 19.30 -7.72 0.98
CA GLY A 539 19.41 -9.15 1.29
C GLY A 539 20.35 -9.44 2.46
N GLU A 540 20.51 -10.73 2.77
CA GLU A 540 21.25 -11.26 3.92
C GLU A 540 22.66 -10.69 4.06
N HIS A 541 23.40 -10.57 2.94
CA HIS A 541 24.81 -10.15 2.98
C HIS A 541 25.03 -8.65 2.79
N SER A 542 23.97 -7.88 2.55
CA SER A 542 24.10 -6.44 2.30
C SER A 542 24.55 -5.65 3.53
N GLY A 543 24.22 -6.13 4.74
CA GLY A 543 24.66 -5.51 5.98
C GLY A 543 26.17 -5.67 6.23
N LEU A 544 26.76 -6.78 5.76
CA LEU A 544 28.18 -7.08 5.98
C LEU A 544 29.08 -6.12 5.20
N THR A 545 28.83 -5.95 3.90
CA THR A 545 29.58 -5.00 3.06
C THR A 545 29.32 -3.56 3.46
N GLN A 546 28.12 -3.24 3.96
CA GLN A 546 27.82 -1.91 4.48
C GLN A 546 28.65 -1.55 5.72
N GLN A 547 28.93 -2.51 6.62
CA GLN A 547 29.77 -2.25 7.79
C GLN A 547 31.20 -1.90 7.39
N PHE A 548 31.75 -2.56 6.36
CA PHE A 548 33.08 -2.29 5.84
C PHE A 548 33.15 -0.89 5.24
N GLN A 549 32.16 -0.54 4.40
CA GLN A 549 32.06 0.82 3.85
C GLN A 549 31.98 1.87 4.96
N GLN A 550 31.15 1.64 5.99
CA GLN A 550 31.04 2.57 7.11
C GLN A 550 32.35 2.73 7.90
N ALA A 551 33.16 1.67 8.01
CA ALA A 551 34.48 1.75 8.64
C ALA A 551 35.46 2.55 7.78
N LEU A 552 35.41 2.41 6.45
CA LEU A 552 36.23 3.22 5.53
C LEU A 552 35.79 4.69 5.53
N ASP A 553 34.49 4.96 5.53
CA ASP A 553 33.95 6.33 5.58
C ASP A 553 34.38 7.05 6.88
N ARG A 554 34.37 6.32 8.02
CA ARG A 554 34.87 6.86 9.30
C ARG A 554 36.38 7.10 9.28
N ALA A 555 37.14 6.19 8.67
CA ALA A 555 38.58 6.36 8.54
C ALA A 555 38.91 7.60 7.69
N PHE A 556 38.21 7.75 6.56
CA PHE A 556 38.33 8.92 5.70
C PHE A 556 38.05 10.22 6.47
N GLN A 557 36.97 10.24 7.26
CA GLN A 557 36.65 11.39 8.09
C GLN A 557 37.74 11.70 9.13
N GLN A 558 38.33 10.68 9.77
CA GLN A 558 39.43 10.91 10.73
C GLN A 558 40.68 11.49 10.05
N ILE A 559 41.02 11.07 8.83
CA ILE A 559 42.13 11.67 8.08
C ILE A 559 41.83 13.14 7.75
N GLU A 560 40.62 13.44 7.28
CA GLU A 560 40.20 14.83 7.03
C GLU A 560 40.21 15.69 8.31
N GLU A 561 39.87 15.13 9.47
CA GLU A 561 39.90 15.83 10.76
C GLU A 561 41.33 16.06 11.27
N GLN A 562 42.27 15.18 10.96
CA GLN A 562 43.69 15.33 11.31
C GLN A 562 44.41 16.29 10.36
N ASN A 563 43.96 16.39 9.11
CA ASN A 563 44.55 17.25 8.11
C ASN A 563 44.14 18.71 8.34
N LEU A 564 45.13 19.57 8.59
CA LEU A 564 44.92 21.01 8.69
C LEU A 564 44.54 21.64 7.34
N ILE A 565 44.86 20.96 6.23
CA ILE A 565 44.39 21.33 4.90
C ILE A 565 42.98 20.78 4.69
N HIS A 566 42.02 21.68 4.47
CA HIS A 566 40.66 21.30 4.14
C HIS A 566 40.57 20.76 2.71
N ASN A 567 39.89 19.63 2.53
CA ASN A 567 39.71 18.98 1.23
C ASN A 567 41.06 18.70 0.53
N GLY A 568 42.05 18.27 1.32
CA GLY A 568 43.39 17.89 0.85
C GLY A 568 43.41 16.69 -0.08
N SER A 569 42.33 15.88 -0.09
CA SER A 569 42.14 14.73 -0.98
C SER A 569 41.43 15.07 -2.30
N PHE A 570 40.94 16.30 -2.48
CA PHE A 570 40.16 16.77 -3.64
C PHE A 570 38.85 16.00 -3.94
N THR A 571 38.38 15.16 -3.02
CA THR A 571 37.15 14.37 -3.18
C THR A 571 35.90 15.24 -3.23
N ASN A 572 35.94 16.43 -2.61
CA ASN A 572 34.88 17.44 -2.63
C ASN A 572 35.13 18.53 -3.67
N GLY A 573 35.82 18.21 -4.77
CA GLY A 573 36.13 19.20 -5.79
C GLY A 573 37.33 20.06 -5.40
N LEU A 574 37.30 21.34 -5.80
CA LEU A 574 38.25 22.38 -5.36
C LEU A 574 37.64 23.26 -4.26
N THR A 575 36.71 22.72 -3.48
CA THR A 575 36.14 23.41 -2.32
C THR A 575 37.25 23.75 -1.34
N ASP A 576 37.19 24.94 -0.73
CA ASP A 576 38.18 25.51 0.20
C ASP A 576 39.57 25.80 -0.39
N TRP A 577 39.78 25.57 -1.68
CA TRP A 577 41.00 25.95 -2.40
C TRP A 577 40.79 27.26 -3.18
N THR A 578 41.74 28.19 -3.05
CA THR A 578 41.81 29.38 -3.90
C THR A 578 42.54 29.02 -5.19
N VAL A 579 41.77 28.97 -6.27
CA VAL A 579 42.26 28.59 -7.60
C VAL A 579 42.75 29.81 -8.38
N THR A 580 43.95 29.72 -8.94
CA THR A 580 44.51 30.70 -9.89
C THR A 580 44.91 29.99 -11.18
N GLY A 581 44.56 30.57 -12.33
CA GLY A 581 44.86 29.97 -13.64
C GLY A 581 43.92 28.80 -14.00
N ASP A 582 44.43 27.84 -14.77
CA ASP A 582 43.69 26.67 -15.26
C ASP A 582 43.98 25.43 -14.40
N ALA A 583 43.51 25.47 -13.15
CA ALA A 583 43.51 24.30 -12.26
C ALA A 583 42.16 23.59 -12.33
N GLN A 584 42.19 22.28 -12.58
CA GLN A 584 40.98 21.47 -12.69
C GLN A 584 41.17 20.11 -12.04
N LEU A 585 40.09 19.34 -11.93
CA LEU A 585 40.17 17.95 -11.53
C LEU A 585 40.09 17.03 -12.75
N THR A 586 40.94 16.01 -12.73
CA THR A 586 40.91 14.90 -13.68
C THR A 586 40.78 13.59 -12.93
N ILE A 587 40.33 12.53 -13.61
CA ILE A 587 40.22 11.20 -12.99
C ILE A 587 41.46 10.39 -13.36
N PHE A 588 42.16 9.88 -12.35
CA PHE A 588 43.29 8.97 -12.51
C PHE A 588 43.08 7.72 -11.66
N ASP A 589 43.07 6.54 -12.29
CA ASP A 589 42.82 5.25 -11.62
C ASP A 589 41.56 5.27 -10.71
N GLU A 590 40.47 5.86 -11.22
CA GLU A 590 39.15 6.01 -10.56
C GLU A 590 39.07 7.09 -9.45
N ASP A 591 40.19 7.71 -9.09
CA ASP A 591 40.25 8.78 -8.08
C ASP A 591 40.35 10.20 -8.71
N PRO A 592 39.75 11.22 -8.09
CA PRO A 592 39.92 12.61 -8.51
C PRO A 592 41.30 13.14 -8.12
N VAL A 593 41.99 13.73 -9.07
CA VAL A 593 43.34 14.28 -8.91
C VAL A 593 43.37 15.71 -9.42
N LEU A 594 44.01 16.61 -8.68
CA LEU A 594 44.26 17.99 -9.10
C LEU A 594 45.23 18.01 -10.28
N GLU A 595 44.81 18.62 -11.38
CA GLU A 595 45.62 18.88 -12.56
C GLU A 595 45.95 20.36 -12.67
N LEU A 596 47.25 20.67 -12.59
CA LEU A 596 47.82 21.97 -12.90
C LEU A 596 48.56 21.86 -14.24
N ALA A 597 47.88 22.21 -15.33
CA ALA A 597 48.37 21.92 -16.68
C ALA A 597 49.60 22.74 -17.10
N HIS A 598 49.77 23.93 -16.52
CA HIS A 598 50.77 24.90 -16.95
C HIS A 598 51.22 25.81 -15.79
N TRP A 599 52.33 26.53 -15.94
CA TRP A 599 53.00 27.24 -14.83
C TRP A 599 52.18 28.35 -14.17
N ASP A 600 51.17 28.86 -14.87
CA ASP A 600 50.22 29.87 -14.40
C ASP A 600 49.04 29.28 -13.61
N ALA A 601 48.93 27.94 -13.53
CA ALA A 601 47.95 27.24 -12.71
C ALA A 601 48.51 26.95 -11.30
N SER A 602 47.73 27.32 -10.29
CA SER A 602 48.04 27.04 -8.89
C SER A 602 46.78 26.97 -8.03
N VAL A 603 46.90 26.29 -6.89
CA VAL A 603 45.90 26.33 -5.82
C VAL A 603 46.58 26.71 -4.51
N SER A 604 45.86 27.44 -3.67
CA SER A 604 46.36 27.86 -2.36
C SER A 604 45.28 27.79 -1.29
N GLN A 605 45.70 27.62 -0.04
CA GLN A 605 44.83 27.65 1.12
C GLN A 605 45.57 28.31 2.30
N THR A 606 44.89 29.23 2.97
CA THR A 606 45.34 29.85 4.21
C THR A 606 44.71 29.12 5.39
N ILE A 607 45.54 28.69 6.33
CA ILE A 607 45.15 27.89 7.48
C ILE A 607 45.44 28.70 8.74
N GLU A 608 44.48 28.79 9.67
CA GLU A 608 44.67 29.36 11.00
C GLU A 608 44.60 28.25 12.05
N ILE A 609 45.72 28.01 12.74
CA ILE A 609 45.87 26.99 13.78
C ILE A 609 45.38 27.60 15.11
N MET A 610 44.28 27.08 15.65
CA MET A 610 43.62 27.66 16.82
C MET A 610 44.43 27.52 18.11
N ASP A 611 45.01 26.35 18.35
CA ASP A 611 45.79 26.00 19.55
C ASP A 611 47.29 25.89 19.21
N PHE A 612 47.81 26.91 18.54
CA PHE A 612 49.20 26.92 18.06
C PHE A 612 50.24 26.94 19.20
N GLU A 613 51.22 26.05 19.11
CA GLU A 613 52.42 26.01 19.95
C GLU A 613 53.68 25.97 19.06
N GLU A 614 54.67 26.84 19.32
CA GLU A 614 55.90 26.96 18.50
C GLU A 614 56.75 25.69 18.50
N GLU A 615 56.66 24.87 19.56
CA GLU A 615 57.42 23.63 19.74
C GLU A 615 56.70 22.40 19.13
N THR A 616 55.55 22.58 18.50
CA THR A 616 54.85 21.50 17.80
C THR A 616 55.48 21.26 16.43
N GLU A 617 55.92 20.02 16.18
CA GLU A 617 56.41 19.60 14.87
C GLU A 617 55.22 19.30 13.94
N TYR A 618 55.26 19.83 12.73
CA TYR A 618 54.28 19.58 11.69
C TYR A 618 54.91 18.80 10.53
N LYS A 619 54.11 18.01 9.83
CA LYS A 619 54.52 17.22 8.67
C LYS A 619 53.67 17.57 7.47
N LEU A 620 54.33 18.07 6.42
CA LEU A 620 53.76 18.15 5.09
C LEU A 620 54.01 16.83 4.36
N ARG A 621 52.93 16.21 3.89
CA ARG A 621 52.96 15.01 3.06
C ARG A 621 52.18 15.30 1.77
N VAL A 622 52.83 15.08 0.62
CA VAL A 622 52.21 15.32 -0.69
C VAL A 622 52.44 14.13 -1.60
N ARG A 623 51.38 13.65 -2.23
CA ARG A 623 51.47 12.66 -3.30
C ARG A 623 51.26 13.33 -4.65
N GLY A 624 52.34 13.42 -5.43
CA GLY A 624 52.36 14.16 -6.69
C GLY A 624 53.09 13.44 -7.82
N LYS A 625 52.75 13.81 -9.06
CA LYS A 625 53.36 13.34 -10.31
C LYS A 625 53.57 14.51 -11.25
N GLY A 626 54.74 14.58 -11.87
CA GLY A 626 55.10 15.63 -12.82
C GLY A 626 56.08 16.63 -12.23
N LYS A 627 56.04 17.86 -12.74
CA LYS A 627 56.98 18.91 -12.34
C LYS A 627 56.23 20.10 -11.72
N GLY A 628 56.41 20.29 -10.43
CA GLY A 628 55.72 21.31 -9.65
C GLY A 628 56.36 21.55 -8.30
N THR A 629 55.82 22.52 -7.57
CA THR A 629 56.29 22.98 -6.27
C THR A 629 55.11 23.05 -5.30
N VAL A 630 55.35 22.64 -4.05
CA VAL A 630 54.44 22.89 -2.93
C VAL A 630 55.22 23.70 -1.92
N THR A 631 54.70 24.86 -1.56
CA THR A 631 55.34 25.76 -0.60
C THR A 631 54.44 26.00 0.59
N VAL A 632 55.05 26.15 1.76
CA VAL A 632 54.37 26.43 3.03
C VAL A 632 55.03 27.65 3.64
N GLN A 633 54.32 28.77 3.65
CA GLN A 633 54.78 30.01 4.28
C GLN A 633 54.21 30.09 5.70
N HIS A 634 55.06 30.28 6.70
CA HIS A 634 54.67 30.23 8.13
C HIS A 634 55.29 31.36 8.96
N GLY A 635 55.33 32.56 8.39
CA GLY A 635 55.93 33.76 8.97
C GLY A 635 56.14 34.85 7.90
N GLU A 636 56.76 35.97 8.28
CA GLU A 636 57.05 37.05 7.31
C GLU A 636 58.13 36.65 6.29
N GLU A 637 59.15 35.89 6.71
CA GLU A 637 60.29 35.50 5.87
C GLU A 637 60.52 33.98 5.75
N GLU A 638 59.76 33.15 6.49
CA GLU A 638 59.93 31.69 6.49
C GLU A 638 59.07 30.99 5.45
N LEU A 639 59.74 30.23 4.58
CA LEU A 639 59.14 29.53 3.44
C LEU A 639 59.78 28.15 3.25
N GLU A 640 58.99 27.11 3.50
CA GLU A 640 59.37 25.74 3.21
C GLU A 640 58.96 25.35 1.79
N THR A 641 59.81 24.64 1.06
CA THR A 641 59.58 24.30 -0.36
C THR A 641 59.85 22.83 -0.65
N MET A 642 58.81 22.13 -1.11
CA MET A 642 58.86 20.77 -1.61
C MET A 642 58.78 20.76 -3.14
N THR A 643 59.78 20.17 -3.81
CA THR A 643 59.85 20.15 -5.28
C THR A 643 59.56 18.76 -5.83
N PHE A 644 58.71 18.69 -6.85
CA PHE A 644 58.40 17.48 -7.61
C PHE A 644 59.03 17.53 -9.00
N ASN A 645 59.65 16.42 -9.38
CA ASN A 645 60.10 16.15 -10.74
C ASN A 645 60.08 14.63 -10.99
N THR A 646 58.87 14.07 -10.98
CA THR A 646 58.64 12.61 -11.00
C THR A 646 57.79 12.20 -12.20
N THR A 647 58.06 11.01 -12.76
CA THR A 647 57.29 10.47 -13.89
C THR A 647 56.11 9.60 -13.46
N SER A 648 56.06 9.21 -12.18
CA SER A 648 54.99 8.46 -11.53
C SER A 648 54.60 9.14 -10.22
N PHE A 649 53.39 8.85 -9.72
CA PHE A 649 52.98 9.32 -8.40
C PHE A 649 53.98 8.85 -7.35
N THR A 650 54.46 9.81 -6.57
CA THR A 650 55.43 9.60 -5.49
C THR A 650 54.96 10.41 -4.30
N THR A 651 55.05 9.83 -3.11
CA THR A 651 54.80 10.56 -1.86
C THR A 651 56.11 11.16 -1.38
N GLN A 652 56.11 12.46 -1.10
CA GLN A 652 57.20 13.15 -0.42
C GLN A 652 56.70 13.67 0.93
N GLU A 653 57.56 13.62 1.93
CA GLU A 653 57.28 14.09 3.29
C GLU A 653 58.39 15.06 3.72
N GLN A 654 58.01 16.11 4.43
CA GLN A 654 58.93 17.06 5.04
C GLN A 654 58.35 17.48 6.40
N THR A 655 59.18 17.49 7.44
CA THR A 655 58.80 18.00 8.77
C THR A 655 59.48 19.32 9.06
N PHE A 656 58.79 20.20 9.78
CA PHE A 656 59.25 21.53 10.17
C PHE A 656 58.44 22.07 11.35
N TYR A 657 58.93 23.14 11.97
CA TYR A 657 58.24 23.90 13.01
C TYR A 657 57.75 25.21 12.42
N PHE A 658 56.62 25.71 12.91
CA PHE A 658 56.08 26.98 12.44
C PHE A 658 56.48 28.13 13.36
N GLU A 659 56.72 29.31 12.77
CA GLU A 659 57.01 30.56 13.50
C GLU A 659 55.73 31.38 13.78
N GLY A 660 54.58 30.93 13.26
CA GLY A 660 53.32 31.63 13.41
C GLY A 660 52.11 30.72 13.23
N LYS A 661 51.00 31.11 13.87
CA LYS A 661 49.72 30.37 13.85
C LYS A 661 48.98 30.38 12.50
N THR A 662 49.45 31.17 11.54
CA THR A 662 48.84 31.29 10.21
C THR A 662 49.81 30.77 9.18
N VAL A 663 49.33 29.85 8.35
CA VAL A 663 50.14 29.14 7.36
C VAL A 663 49.48 29.23 6.00
N ASP A 664 50.24 29.61 4.99
CA ASP A 664 49.78 29.64 3.59
C ASP A 664 50.41 28.48 2.82
N VAL A 665 49.57 27.55 2.37
CA VAL A 665 49.98 26.42 1.53
C VAL A 665 49.69 26.79 0.08
N HIS A 666 50.68 26.65 -0.79
CA HIS A 666 50.55 26.93 -2.23
C HIS A 666 51.13 25.79 -3.06
N VAL A 667 50.36 25.36 -4.07
CA VAL A 667 50.69 24.24 -4.96
C VAL A 667 50.70 24.77 -6.39
N GLN A 668 51.82 24.60 -7.09
CA GLN A 668 52.03 25.20 -8.40
C GLN A 668 52.74 24.25 -9.37
N SER A 669 52.44 24.39 -10.67
CA SER A 669 53.16 23.72 -11.76
C SER A 669 54.43 24.47 -12.18
N GLU A 670 55.46 23.74 -12.59
CA GLU A 670 56.76 24.30 -13.02
C GLU A 670 57.03 24.03 -14.51
N ASN A 671 56.27 24.73 -15.37
CA ASN A 671 56.27 24.70 -16.86
C ASN A 671 55.67 23.46 -17.55
N ASN A 672 55.26 22.44 -16.81
CA ASN A 672 54.64 21.21 -17.35
C ASN A 672 53.50 20.76 -16.43
N THR A 673 52.62 19.87 -16.91
CA THR A 673 51.54 19.31 -16.09
C THR A 673 52.06 18.74 -14.77
N PHE A 674 51.47 19.21 -13.67
CA PHE A 674 51.65 18.68 -12.33
C PHE A 674 50.32 18.12 -11.84
N LEU A 675 50.32 16.85 -11.48
CA LEU A 675 49.16 16.13 -10.96
C LEU A 675 49.37 15.89 -9.46
N VAL A 676 48.40 16.28 -8.65
CA VAL A 676 48.45 16.15 -7.19
C VAL A 676 47.24 15.36 -6.71
N ASP A 677 47.53 14.23 -6.08
CA ASP A 677 46.52 13.30 -5.57
C ASP A 677 46.06 13.67 -4.16
N SER A 678 47.00 14.07 -3.30
CA SER A 678 46.69 14.53 -1.95
C SER A 678 47.75 15.49 -1.43
N VAL A 679 47.30 16.40 -0.58
CA VAL A 679 48.12 17.33 0.21
C VAL A 679 47.66 17.24 1.67
N GLU A 680 48.55 16.81 2.54
CA GLU A 680 48.31 16.62 3.97
C GLU A 680 49.27 17.50 4.76
N LEU A 681 48.74 18.28 5.70
CA LEU A 681 49.53 18.99 6.71
C LEU A 681 49.01 18.57 8.08
N ILE A 682 49.81 17.82 8.82
CA ILE A 682 49.39 17.18 10.07
C ILE A 682 50.36 17.46 11.21
N GLU A 683 49.83 17.56 12.43
CA GLU A 683 50.63 17.61 13.67
C GLU A 683 51.31 16.25 13.91
N VAL A 684 52.60 16.27 14.27
CA VAL A 684 53.35 15.07 14.61
C VAL A 684 53.12 14.78 16.09
N VAL A 685 52.38 13.70 16.38
CA VAL A 685 52.16 13.21 17.76
C VAL A 685 53.25 12.19 18.08
N GLU A 686 54.03 12.41 19.15
CA GLU A 686 54.98 11.40 19.67
C GLU A 686 54.20 10.14 20.13
N GLU A 687 54.62 8.96 19.65
CA GLU A 687 54.01 7.64 19.98
C GLU A 687 54.18 7.22 21.46
#